data_AF-A0A2P6SFT7-F1
#
_entry.id   AF-A0A2P6SFT7-F1
#
_cell.length_a   1.000
_cell.length_b   1.000
_cell.length_c   1.000
_cell.angle_alpha   90.00
_cell.angle_beta   90.00
_cell.angle_gamma   90.00
#
_symmetry.space_group_name_H-M   'P 1'
#
loop_
_entity.id
_entity.type
_entity.pdbx_description
1 polymer ?
#
loop_
_entity_poly.entity_id
_entity_poly.type
_entity_poly.pdbx_seq_one_letter_code
_entity_poly.pdbx_strand_id
1 'polypeptide(L)'
;MMRERLSKKRILLVLDDVDNLDQIETLIGEKPSFGHGSRIIITTRDKKLLGGCKIYEPELLTDEEALELFSKYAFRTNKRSENYDAMSRCALKYAYGLPLALKVLGCLLDNRSELEWKFELEKIKEIPVTSLDDKIRRVLWASYDGLDEYQKNIFLDIACFFKGKNKDFVTKFHKSCGYHPQNGLTVLVERSLVSVNFANYDSLEMHDLIQEVGRDIVHRQSTEDPGMRSRLWSYEDVHQVLAQNTATKVEGIILDLSKFKEVYVNDEVFVSMRRLRLLQLYEYYYKYEDEYEYDYGSARNEFAYRELTRPADYEPCVQKVSENLKFLSQELRILVWHGCPLKSFPINFLPKNLIYVDMCYSRIEQLWEGTGPLQHLVHIDLRYSKYLIKTPDFTGATNLKKLKLKGCTSLLEVHPSISALKSLVELDLRGCSNLKKFPNISGIMKKLEALYLDETAITEMPLSINDLSGLQTLSLAGCRELRSLPSSIHMKSLKYLVLSGCSKLTEFPEISEVMKKLWKLELDGTTIKELPSSINNLTGLWELSLTNCTSLVCLPDHICNLASLNLTGCSSLVCLPDNICNLARHSHLNLTGCSSLVCLPDNICNLACLSHLNLTGCSSLVCLPDNICNLARLSHLNLTGCSSLVCLPDNIFNLARLSQLNLTECSNLSNWPEYIGNLKPLWQFEVGRSGIKQLTFSILRLGDSLSLSCNGCKEMTAPFSSLPTWNHQNQRNSFLESLDLSDCNLLELSYGIAHLLSDGIAHLSLYELNLSGNNKLESLPAAMIRLGHLRRLYLRGCKRLKSIPELSSSIQEIDAQDCASLETVSTPQPPYAEDIRFRFVNCFKLVTNTNLFIDIVETATDIQVIYDRYIGPPYHVSLPGSDIPEWFNHQSRGSSVTVQLPPNWLANKFLGFAICAIGNLRGAANTKTQSAVCCCTLEANDGQDNFYFSLFDILDGTGMPLESDHMLLGYTNLRSLGERHNERKYTEARFRIVASTYGVIPNDSMTLEDCTWITSCGVRLFHINPPSVDLICNLENRETEIRSKRKRETLERGKEKMGVEVQEEGEECSGGPICCCFSLSGCTISLRKRQKEKEREGEGVAGDTGLESEDADVSGEGGLLTLC
;
A
#
# COMPACT_ATOMS: atom_id res chain seq x y z
N MET A 1 -46.95 -11.92 -58.47
CA MET A 1 -48.01 -11.17 -57.73
C MET A 1 -47.62 -10.75 -56.30
N MET A 2 -47.23 -11.64 -55.37
CA MET A 2 -46.86 -11.22 -54.00
C MET A 2 -45.53 -10.45 -53.93
N ARG A 3 -44.46 -10.93 -54.61
CA ARG A 3 -43.15 -10.24 -54.68
C ARG A 3 -43.24 -8.83 -55.30
N GLU A 4 -44.03 -8.64 -56.35
CA GLU A 4 -44.27 -7.30 -56.94
C GLU A 4 -44.97 -6.34 -55.98
N ARG A 5 -45.93 -6.82 -55.18
CA ARG A 5 -46.60 -5.98 -54.17
C ARG A 5 -45.65 -5.60 -53.03
N LEU A 6 -44.76 -6.50 -52.63
CA LEU A 6 -43.76 -6.24 -51.59
C LEU A 6 -42.61 -5.34 -52.09
N SER A 7 -42.29 -5.39 -53.39
CA SER A 7 -41.26 -4.53 -54.00
C SER A 7 -41.56 -3.04 -53.96
N LYS A 8 -42.83 -2.66 -53.77
CA LYS A 8 -43.30 -1.27 -53.67
C LYS A 8 -43.69 -0.86 -52.25
N LYS A 9 -43.54 -1.75 -51.26
CA LYS A 9 -43.91 -1.50 -49.87
C LYS A 9 -42.70 -1.53 -48.97
N ARG A 10 -42.64 -0.57 -48.05
CA ARG A 10 -41.71 -0.58 -46.93
C ARG A 10 -42.16 -1.65 -45.92
N ILE A 11 -41.32 -2.62 -45.63
CA ILE A 11 -41.65 -3.72 -44.71
C ILE A 11 -40.64 -3.84 -43.56
N LEU A 12 -41.09 -4.39 -42.44
CA LEU A 12 -40.25 -4.93 -41.38
C LEU A 12 -40.48 -6.44 -41.33
N LEU A 13 -39.44 -7.23 -41.63
CA LEU A 13 -39.48 -8.69 -41.57
C LEU A 13 -38.56 -9.16 -40.45
N VAL A 14 -39.06 -10.04 -39.58
CA VAL A 14 -38.26 -10.66 -38.51
C VAL A 14 -38.25 -12.17 -38.74
N LEU A 15 -37.08 -12.73 -38.98
CA LEU A 15 -36.84 -14.16 -39.07
C LEU A 15 -36.17 -14.60 -37.77
N ASP A 16 -36.89 -15.38 -36.96
CA ASP A 16 -36.44 -15.80 -35.65
C ASP A 16 -35.85 -17.22 -35.69
N ASP A 17 -34.72 -17.45 -35.00
CA ASP A 17 -34.00 -18.72 -34.82
C ASP A 17 -33.69 -19.46 -36.14
N VAL A 18 -33.10 -18.75 -37.10
CA VAL A 18 -32.66 -19.34 -38.37
C VAL A 18 -31.42 -20.20 -38.16
N ASP A 19 -31.44 -21.45 -38.61
CA ASP A 19 -30.37 -22.43 -38.40
C ASP A 19 -29.76 -23.00 -39.69
N ASN A 20 -30.33 -22.67 -40.85
CA ASN A 20 -29.80 -23.04 -42.17
C ASN A 20 -30.02 -21.93 -43.22
N LEU A 21 -29.08 -21.81 -44.16
CA LEU A 21 -29.09 -20.79 -45.22
C LEU A 21 -30.30 -20.94 -46.16
N ASP A 22 -30.75 -22.18 -46.41
CA ASP A 22 -31.92 -22.47 -47.25
C ASP A 22 -33.20 -21.77 -46.74
N GLN A 23 -33.33 -21.59 -45.41
CA GLN A 23 -34.47 -20.89 -44.82
C GLN A 23 -34.46 -19.40 -45.19
N ILE A 24 -33.29 -18.77 -45.19
CA ILE A 24 -33.10 -17.38 -45.60
C ILE A 24 -33.40 -17.24 -47.09
N GLU A 25 -32.83 -18.12 -47.92
CA GLU A 25 -33.02 -18.10 -49.37
C GLU A 25 -34.49 -18.35 -49.76
N THR A 26 -35.17 -19.27 -49.08
CA THR A 26 -36.59 -19.56 -49.35
C THR A 26 -37.49 -18.38 -48.99
N LEU A 27 -37.23 -17.71 -47.85
CA LEU A 27 -38.10 -16.65 -47.33
C LEU A 27 -37.82 -15.28 -47.96
N ILE A 28 -36.55 -14.98 -48.26
CA ILE A 28 -36.10 -13.66 -48.71
C ILE A 28 -35.70 -13.68 -50.19
N GLY A 29 -35.25 -14.82 -50.71
CA GLY A 29 -34.69 -14.97 -52.06
C GLY A 29 -33.27 -14.42 -52.20
N GLU A 30 -32.52 -14.88 -53.21
CA GLU A 30 -31.14 -14.42 -53.49
C GLU A 30 -31.02 -12.90 -53.74
N LYS A 31 -32.10 -12.25 -54.18
CA LYS A 31 -32.20 -10.79 -54.34
C LYS A 31 -33.52 -10.28 -53.75
N PRO A 32 -33.53 -9.75 -52.51
CA PRO A 32 -34.74 -9.23 -51.89
C PRO A 32 -35.29 -8.01 -52.66
N SER A 33 -36.46 -8.16 -53.28
CA SER A 33 -37.18 -7.07 -53.93
C SER A 33 -38.19 -6.46 -52.96
N PHE A 34 -37.72 -5.65 -52.00
CA PHE A 34 -38.57 -4.91 -51.07
C PHE A 34 -38.51 -3.40 -51.35
N GLY A 35 -39.57 -2.67 -50.97
CA GLY A 35 -39.62 -1.22 -51.14
C GLY A 35 -38.53 -0.51 -50.32
N HIS A 36 -38.12 0.67 -50.79
CA HIS A 36 -37.08 1.47 -50.16
C HIS A 36 -37.38 1.75 -48.67
N GLY A 37 -36.37 1.57 -47.81
CA GLY A 37 -36.48 1.74 -46.35
C GLY A 37 -36.99 0.51 -45.58
N SER A 38 -37.12 -0.65 -46.23
CA SER A 38 -37.45 -1.91 -45.57
C SER A 38 -36.33 -2.38 -44.64
N ARG A 39 -36.68 -3.10 -43.57
CA ARG A 39 -35.75 -3.66 -42.59
C ARG A 39 -36.01 -5.16 -42.41
N ILE A 40 -34.95 -5.94 -42.40
CA ILE A 40 -35.00 -7.38 -42.12
C ILE A 40 -34.14 -7.62 -40.89
N ILE A 41 -34.70 -8.28 -39.89
CA ILE A 41 -34.01 -8.70 -38.67
C ILE A 41 -33.97 -10.23 -38.71
N ILE A 42 -32.77 -10.80 -38.67
CA ILE A 42 -32.56 -12.24 -38.59
C ILE A 42 -31.91 -12.51 -37.25
N THR A 43 -32.51 -13.36 -36.43
CA THR A 43 -31.88 -13.89 -35.22
C THR A 43 -31.37 -15.29 -35.54
N THR A 44 -30.16 -15.59 -35.08
CA THR A 44 -29.52 -16.89 -35.26
C THR A 44 -28.46 -17.09 -34.19
N ARG A 45 -28.14 -18.35 -33.92
CA ARG A 45 -27.02 -18.76 -33.09
C ARG A 45 -25.74 -19.00 -33.91
N ASP A 46 -25.81 -18.98 -35.24
CA ASP A 46 -24.68 -19.20 -36.15
C ASP A 46 -24.34 -17.92 -36.92
N LYS A 47 -23.23 -17.29 -36.56
CA LYS A 47 -22.77 -16.04 -37.17
C LYS A 47 -22.51 -16.16 -38.68
N LYS A 48 -22.22 -17.37 -39.19
CA LYS A 48 -21.94 -17.59 -40.62
C LYS A 48 -23.15 -17.37 -41.52
N LEU A 49 -24.35 -17.63 -41.02
CA LEU A 49 -25.60 -17.41 -41.75
C LEU A 49 -25.86 -15.92 -42.05
N LEU A 50 -25.14 -15.03 -41.38
CA LEU A 50 -25.27 -13.57 -41.50
C LEU A 50 -24.17 -12.92 -42.37
N GLY A 51 -23.41 -13.71 -43.14
CA GLY A 51 -22.34 -13.20 -44.00
C GLY A 51 -22.80 -12.05 -44.91
N GLY A 52 -22.22 -10.86 -44.74
CA GLY A 52 -22.57 -9.65 -45.50
C GLY A 52 -23.66 -8.74 -44.87
N CYS A 53 -24.21 -9.12 -43.71
CA CYS A 53 -25.20 -8.33 -42.97
C CYS A 53 -24.57 -7.47 -41.85
N LYS A 54 -25.29 -6.45 -41.38
CA LYS A 54 -24.94 -5.72 -40.15
C LYS A 54 -25.31 -6.59 -38.95
N ILE A 55 -24.31 -7.05 -38.19
CA ILE A 55 -24.48 -7.96 -37.06
C ILE A 55 -24.57 -7.15 -35.76
N TYR A 56 -25.55 -7.50 -34.91
CA TYR A 56 -25.65 -7.04 -33.53
C TYR A 56 -25.51 -8.27 -32.63
N GLU A 57 -24.49 -8.27 -31.76
CA GLU A 57 -24.26 -9.34 -30.78
C GLU A 57 -24.90 -8.90 -29.45
N PRO A 58 -25.96 -9.59 -28.96
CA PRO A 58 -26.59 -9.24 -27.70
C PRO A 58 -25.64 -9.48 -26.51
N GLU A 59 -25.52 -8.49 -25.62
CA GLU A 59 -24.75 -8.58 -24.39
C GLU A 59 -25.52 -9.31 -23.28
N LEU A 60 -24.80 -9.85 -22.29
CA LEU A 60 -25.38 -10.36 -21.05
C LEU A 60 -25.94 -9.21 -20.23
N LEU A 61 -26.93 -9.49 -19.37
CA LEU A 61 -27.46 -8.47 -18.47
C LEU A 61 -26.41 -8.09 -17.43
N THR A 62 -26.32 -6.79 -17.13
CA THR A 62 -25.55 -6.28 -15.99
C THR A 62 -26.11 -6.83 -14.68
N ASP A 63 -25.33 -6.81 -13.58
CA ASP A 63 -25.81 -7.30 -12.28
C ASP A 63 -27.11 -6.60 -11.83
N GLU A 64 -27.28 -5.33 -12.16
CA GLU A 64 -28.47 -4.54 -11.85
C GLU A 64 -29.69 -4.99 -12.69
N GLU A 65 -29.53 -5.10 -14.02
CA GLU A 65 -30.59 -5.57 -14.92
C GLU A 65 -30.94 -7.05 -14.66
N ALA A 66 -29.93 -7.85 -14.33
CA ALA A 66 -30.09 -9.24 -13.97
C ALA A 66 -30.88 -9.37 -12.66
N LEU A 67 -30.56 -8.54 -11.66
CA LEU A 67 -31.28 -8.49 -10.38
C LEU A 67 -32.72 -8.05 -10.59
N GLU A 68 -32.96 -7.06 -11.45
CA GLU A 68 -34.31 -6.62 -11.78
C GLU A 68 -35.11 -7.73 -12.45
N LEU A 69 -34.53 -8.39 -13.47
CA LEU A 69 -35.18 -9.47 -14.17
C LEU A 69 -35.43 -10.68 -13.27
N PHE A 70 -34.46 -11.10 -12.45
CA PHE A 70 -34.64 -12.17 -11.48
C PHE A 70 -35.73 -11.81 -10.46
N SER A 71 -35.68 -10.59 -9.89
CA SER A 71 -36.65 -10.12 -8.90
C SER A 71 -38.08 -10.17 -9.41
N LYS A 72 -38.28 -9.80 -10.69
CA LYS A 72 -39.60 -9.84 -11.34
C LYS A 72 -40.21 -11.24 -11.38
N TYR A 73 -39.39 -12.28 -11.38
CA TYR A 73 -39.85 -13.67 -11.44
C TYR A 73 -39.85 -14.34 -10.06
N ALA A 74 -38.96 -13.92 -9.15
CA ALA A 74 -38.81 -14.49 -7.82
C ALA A 74 -39.77 -13.91 -6.75
N PHE A 75 -40.22 -12.65 -6.91
CA PHE A 75 -40.98 -11.93 -5.88
C PHE A 75 -42.33 -11.41 -6.39
N ARG A 76 -42.99 -12.13 -7.30
CA ARG A 76 -44.21 -11.67 -8.02
C ARG A 76 -45.33 -11.14 -7.11
N THR A 77 -45.30 -11.44 -5.82
CA THR A 77 -46.35 -11.14 -4.82
C THR A 77 -45.86 -10.50 -3.50
N ASN A 78 -44.55 -10.33 -3.24
CA ASN A 78 -44.04 -9.83 -1.95
C ASN A 78 -42.97 -8.73 -2.08
N LYS A 79 -43.03 -7.72 -1.19
CA LYS A 79 -42.01 -6.67 -1.09
C LYS A 79 -40.70 -7.22 -0.52
N ARG A 80 -39.57 -6.79 -1.10
CA ARG A 80 -38.19 -7.08 -0.67
C ARG A 80 -38.04 -6.88 0.84
N SER A 81 -37.58 -7.90 1.55
CA SER A 81 -36.95 -7.75 2.87
C SER A 81 -35.43 -7.85 2.71
N GLU A 82 -34.67 -7.16 3.56
CA GLU A 82 -33.18 -7.12 3.49
C GLU A 82 -32.53 -8.52 3.53
N ASN A 83 -33.22 -9.53 4.08
CA ASN A 83 -32.72 -10.90 4.17
C ASN A 83 -32.62 -11.61 2.80
N TYR A 84 -33.51 -11.32 1.84
CA TYR A 84 -33.50 -11.97 0.51
C TYR A 84 -32.45 -11.42 -0.45
N ASP A 85 -31.82 -10.28 -0.13
CA ASP A 85 -30.84 -9.63 -1.01
C ASP A 85 -29.55 -10.46 -1.15
N ALA A 86 -29.05 -11.04 -0.06
CA ALA A 86 -27.85 -11.88 -0.09
C ALA A 86 -28.07 -13.18 -0.91
N MET A 87 -29.25 -13.78 -0.80
CA MET A 87 -29.62 -14.98 -1.55
C MET A 87 -29.92 -14.68 -3.03
N SER A 88 -30.54 -13.53 -3.33
CA SER A 88 -30.75 -13.06 -4.70
C SER A 88 -29.42 -12.83 -5.42
N ARG A 89 -28.43 -12.22 -4.73
CA ARG A 89 -27.06 -12.09 -5.24
C ARG A 89 -26.39 -13.44 -5.50
N CYS A 90 -26.66 -14.46 -4.69
CA CYS A 90 -26.19 -15.83 -4.97
C CYS A 90 -26.83 -16.44 -6.22
N ALA A 91 -28.14 -16.26 -6.42
CA ALA A 91 -28.84 -16.76 -7.61
C ALA A 91 -28.39 -16.05 -8.89
N LEU A 92 -28.14 -14.74 -8.82
CA LEU A 92 -27.59 -13.94 -9.91
C LEU A 92 -26.21 -14.42 -10.35
N LYS A 93 -25.34 -14.70 -9.37
CA LYS A 93 -24.01 -15.25 -9.61
C LYS A 93 -24.06 -16.58 -10.37
N TYR A 94 -25.08 -17.41 -10.13
CA TYR A 94 -25.28 -18.67 -10.84
C TYR A 94 -25.76 -18.46 -12.29
N ALA A 95 -26.64 -17.48 -12.53
CA ALA A 95 -27.18 -17.21 -13.85
C ALA A 95 -26.26 -16.36 -14.75
N TYR A 96 -25.27 -15.67 -14.17
CA TYR A 96 -24.24 -14.87 -14.86
C TYR A 96 -24.81 -13.93 -15.94
N GLY A 97 -25.90 -13.23 -15.61
CA GLY A 97 -26.53 -12.27 -16.52
C GLY A 97 -27.34 -12.88 -17.68
N LEU A 98 -27.45 -14.21 -17.80
CA LEU A 98 -28.28 -14.84 -18.84
C LEU A 98 -29.78 -14.65 -18.56
N PRO A 99 -30.53 -13.93 -19.41
CA PRO A 99 -31.94 -13.62 -19.17
C PRO A 99 -32.82 -14.85 -18.95
N LEU A 100 -32.56 -15.93 -19.69
CA LEU A 100 -33.35 -17.16 -19.60
C LEU A 100 -33.09 -17.92 -18.29
N ALA A 101 -31.83 -18.00 -17.86
CA ALA A 101 -31.45 -18.65 -16.60
C ALA A 101 -32.03 -17.88 -15.40
N LEU A 102 -31.96 -16.55 -15.43
CA LEU A 102 -32.55 -15.68 -14.40
C LEU A 102 -34.07 -15.87 -14.26
N LYS A 103 -34.79 -15.97 -15.39
CA LYS A 103 -36.23 -16.22 -15.38
C LYS A 103 -36.60 -17.57 -14.76
N VAL A 104 -35.84 -18.61 -15.09
CA VAL A 104 -36.09 -19.96 -14.57
C VAL A 104 -35.75 -20.06 -13.08
N LEU A 105 -34.60 -19.53 -12.64
CA LEU A 105 -34.26 -19.48 -11.22
C LEU A 105 -35.26 -18.65 -10.43
N GLY A 106 -35.69 -17.50 -10.95
CA GLY A 106 -36.70 -16.67 -10.31
C GLY A 106 -38.02 -17.42 -10.15
N CYS A 107 -38.51 -18.09 -11.21
CA CYS A 107 -39.71 -18.92 -11.12
C CYS A 107 -39.57 -20.12 -10.16
N LEU A 108 -38.40 -20.74 -10.09
CA LEU A 108 -38.16 -21.88 -9.19
C LEU A 108 -38.30 -21.49 -7.71
N LEU A 109 -37.89 -20.26 -7.39
CA LEU A 109 -37.83 -19.70 -6.04
C LEU A 109 -39.09 -18.89 -5.66
N ASP A 110 -40.03 -18.72 -6.58
CA ASP A 110 -41.28 -17.97 -6.37
C ASP A 110 -42.12 -18.57 -5.23
N ASN A 111 -42.66 -17.71 -4.36
CA ASN A 111 -43.47 -18.06 -3.17
C ASN A 111 -42.85 -19.06 -2.18
N ARG A 112 -41.52 -19.19 -2.13
CA ARG A 112 -40.82 -20.01 -1.13
C ARG A 112 -40.30 -19.16 0.04
N SER A 113 -40.14 -19.77 1.20
CA SER A 113 -39.54 -19.16 2.39
C SER A 113 -38.01 -19.02 2.29
N GLU A 114 -37.41 -18.20 3.15
CA GLU A 114 -35.95 -17.99 3.23
C GLU A 114 -35.16 -19.29 3.45
N LEU A 115 -35.65 -20.20 4.31
CA LEU A 115 -35.02 -21.51 4.53
C LEU A 115 -35.10 -22.40 3.27
N GLU A 116 -36.21 -22.35 2.54
CA GLU A 116 -36.39 -23.11 1.29
C GLU A 116 -35.56 -22.52 0.14
N TRP A 117 -35.40 -21.20 0.08
CA TRP A 117 -34.46 -20.54 -0.84
C TRP A 117 -33.03 -21.01 -0.60
N LYS A 118 -32.60 -21.01 0.68
CA LYS A 118 -31.27 -21.47 1.05
C LYS A 118 -31.07 -22.94 0.68
N PHE A 119 -32.04 -23.80 0.99
CA PHE A 119 -31.99 -25.22 0.66
C PHE A 119 -31.95 -25.49 -0.86
N GLU A 120 -32.80 -24.83 -1.66
CA GLU A 120 -32.81 -25.02 -3.12
C GLU A 120 -31.56 -24.45 -3.78
N LEU A 121 -31.05 -23.31 -3.31
CA LEU A 121 -29.78 -22.75 -3.80
C LEU A 121 -28.56 -23.56 -3.36
N GLU A 122 -28.57 -24.17 -2.17
CA GLU A 122 -27.54 -25.13 -1.74
C GLU A 122 -27.62 -26.45 -2.56
N LYS A 123 -28.82 -26.94 -2.85
CA LYS A 123 -29.02 -28.10 -3.74
C LYS A 123 -28.51 -27.87 -5.16
N ILE A 124 -28.68 -26.65 -5.69
CA ILE A 124 -28.12 -26.23 -6.99
C ILE A 124 -26.58 -26.14 -6.93
N LYS A 125 -25.99 -25.90 -5.75
CA LYS A 125 -24.53 -25.90 -5.55
C LYS A 125 -23.93 -27.31 -5.40
N GLU A 126 -24.69 -28.30 -4.92
CA GLU A 126 -24.16 -29.63 -4.55
C GLU A 126 -24.46 -30.77 -5.56
N ILE A 127 -25.30 -30.59 -6.58
CA ILE A 127 -25.69 -31.67 -7.52
C ILE A 127 -25.58 -31.22 -9.00
N PRO A 128 -25.07 -32.06 -9.92
CA PRO A 128 -25.07 -31.75 -11.35
C PRO A 128 -26.49 -31.55 -11.88
N VAL A 129 -26.61 -30.61 -12.81
CA VAL A 129 -27.81 -30.00 -13.40
C VAL A 129 -28.80 -31.03 -13.95
N THR A 130 -29.54 -31.68 -13.05
CA THR A 130 -30.64 -32.60 -13.35
C THR A 130 -32.01 -31.94 -13.10
N SER A 131 -32.03 -30.72 -12.57
CA SER A 131 -33.23 -29.95 -12.22
C SER A 131 -33.46 -28.67 -13.03
N LEU A 132 -32.65 -28.39 -14.07
CA LEU A 132 -32.98 -27.31 -15.02
C LEU A 132 -34.22 -27.70 -15.83
N ASP A 133 -35.18 -26.77 -15.93
CA ASP A 133 -36.40 -26.90 -16.72
C ASP A 133 -36.08 -27.46 -18.13
N ASP A 134 -36.92 -28.39 -18.60
CA ASP A 134 -36.72 -29.17 -19.83
C ASP A 134 -36.52 -28.27 -21.07
N LYS A 135 -36.95 -27.00 -20.98
CA LYS A 135 -36.82 -25.97 -22.02
C LYS A 135 -35.40 -25.43 -22.19
N ILE A 136 -34.69 -25.05 -21.12
CA ILE A 136 -33.31 -24.53 -21.24
C ILE A 136 -32.39 -25.64 -21.75
N ARG A 137 -32.57 -26.84 -21.19
CA ARG A 137 -31.84 -28.04 -21.58
C ARG A 137 -32.02 -28.36 -23.06
N ARG A 138 -33.25 -28.33 -23.58
CA ARG A 138 -33.55 -28.56 -25.00
C ARG A 138 -32.88 -27.55 -25.93
N VAL A 139 -32.87 -26.27 -25.59
CA VAL A 139 -32.28 -25.22 -26.44
C VAL A 139 -30.74 -25.36 -26.50
N LEU A 140 -30.10 -25.65 -25.37
CA LEU A 140 -28.65 -25.87 -25.32
C LEU A 140 -28.25 -27.21 -25.98
N TRP A 141 -29.03 -28.28 -25.77
CA TRP A 141 -28.82 -29.58 -26.44
C TRP A 141 -28.92 -29.48 -27.96
N ALA A 142 -29.90 -28.77 -28.50
CA ALA A 142 -30.05 -28.59 -29.95
C ALA A 142 -28.78 -27.97 -30.59
N SER A 143 -28.08 -27.10 -29.85
CA SER A 143 -26.84 -26.47 -30.31
C SER A 143 -25.66 -27.46 -30.34
N TYR A 144 -25.63 -28.42 -29.42
CA TYR A 144 -24.64 -29.51 -29.38
C TYR A 144 -24.95 -30.60 -30.42
N ASP A 145 -26.22 -30.97 -30.59
CA ASP A 145 -26.64 -32.03 -31.52
C ASP A 145 -26.27 -31.70 -32.97
N GLY A 146 -26.34 -30.42 -33.34
CA GLY A 146 -25.94 -29.91 -34.65
C GLY A 146 -24.43 -29.90 -34.94
N LEU A 147 -23.57 -30.33 -34.01
CA LEU A 147 -22.13 -30.50 -34.21
C LEU A 147 -21.80 -31.88 -34.80
N ASP A 148 -20.74 -31.95 -35.61
CA ASP A 148 -20.18 -33.24 -36.04
C ASP A 148 -19.48 -33.99 -34.88
N GLU A 149 -19.16 -35.27 -35.06
CA GLU A 149 -18.58 -36.11 -34.00
C GLU A 149 -17.24 -35.59 -33.46
N TYR A 150 -16.43 -34.98 -34.33
CA TYR A 150 -15.13 -34.44 -33.95
C TYR A 150 -15.29 -33.10 -33.18
N GLN A 151 -16.18 -32.22 -33.64
CA GLN A 151 -16.54 -30.97 -32.97
C GLN A 151 -17.15 -31.24 -31.59
N LYS A 152 -18.00 -32.26 -31.48
CA LYS A 152 -18.54 -32.75 -30.20
C LYS A 152 -17.43 -33.14 -29.24
N ASN A 153 -16.42 -33.87 -29.69
CA ASN A 153 -15.29 -34.24 -28.85
C ASN A 153 -14.44 -33.04 -28.39
N ILE A 154 -14.18 -32.04 -29.26
CA ILE A 154 -13.52 -30.80 -28.83
C ILE A 154 -14.37 -30.08 -27.77
N PHE A 155 -15.67 -29.95 -28.01
CA PHE A 155 -16.57 -29.28 -27.08
C PHE A 155 -16.52 -29.93 -25.70
N LEU A 156 -16.59 -31.27 -25.63
CA LEU A 156 -16.50 -32.02 -24.38
C LEU A 156 -15.12 -31.90 -23.72
N ASP A 157 -14.03 -31.90 -24.50
CA ASP A 157 -12.68 -31.69 -23.96
C ASP A 157 -12.53 -30.29 -23.34
N ILE A 158 -13.09 -29.25 -23.95
CA ILE A 158 -13.08 -27.89 -23.41
C ILE A 158 -13.94 -27.81 -22.14
N ALA A 159 -15.16 -28.34 -22.18
CA ALA A 159 -16.07 -28.33 -21.03
C ALA A 159 -15.48 -29.07 -19.81
N CYS A 160 -14.89 -30.25 -20.02
CA CYS A 160 -14.36 -31.06 -18.94
C CYS A 160 -12.98 -30.58 -18.47
N PHE A 161 -12.08 -30.20 -19.39
CA PHE A 161 -10.63 -30.08 -19.09
C PHE A 161 -9.99 -28.74 -19.47
N PHE A 162 -10.46 -28.06 -20.52
CA PHE A 162 -9.72 -26.93 -21.11
C PHE A 162 -10.37 -25.54 -21.03
N LYS A 163 -11.43 -25.37 -20.24
CA LYS A 163 -11.91 -24.01 -19.90
C LYS A 163 -10.79 -23.19 -19.24
N GLY A 164 -10.63 -21.95 -19.68
CA GLY A 164 -9.59 -21.01 -19.24
C GLY A 164 -8.19 -21.29 -19.78
N LYS A 165 -7.99 -22.31 -20.63
CA LYS A 165 -6.67 -22.68 -21.16
C LYS A 165 -6.35 -21.93 -22.45
N ASN A 166 -5.06 -21.73 -22.72
CA ASN A 166 -4.59 -21.09 -23.94
C ASN A 166 -5.00 -21.87 -25.21
N LYS A 167 -5.54 -21.16 -26.19
CA LYS A 167 -6.06 -21.70 -27.45
C LYS A 167 -5.02 -22.50 -28.25
N ASP A 168 -3.77 -22.07 -28.30
CA ASP A 168 -2.72 -22.75 -29.08
C ASP A 168 -2.34 -24.10 -28.47
N PHE A 169 -2.32 -24.19 -27.14
CA PHE A 169 -2.11 -25.46 -26.44
C PHE A 169 -3.23 -26.45 -26.74
N VAL A 170 -4.48 -26.01 -26.63
CA VAL A 170 -5.67 -26.84 -26.90
C VAL A 170 -5.71 -27.27 -28.36
N THR A 171 -5.31 -26.38 -29.27
CA THR A 171 -5.15 -26.70 -30.70
C THR A 171 -4.09 -27.77 -30.93
N LYS A 172 -2.92 -27.67 -30.29
CA LYS A 172 -1.84 -28.68 -30.39
C LYS A 172 -2.29 -30.04 -29.84
N PHE A 173 -3.00 -30.06 -28.70
CA PHE A 173 -3.57 -31.29 -28.13
C PHE A 173 -4.50 -31.99 -29.11
N HIS A 174 -5.54 -31.31 -29.59
CA HIS A 174 -6.48 -31.92 -30.53
C HIS A 174 -5.81 -32.33 -31.85
N LYS A 175 -4.87 -31.53 -32.38
CA LYS A 175 -4.08 -31.92 -33.57
C LYS A 175 -3.32 -33.23 -33.33
N SER A 176 -2.75 -33.41 -32.13
CA SER A 176 -2.06 -34.66 -31.76
C SER A 176 -3.01 -35.86 -31.62
N CYS A 177 -4.30 -35.62 -31.33
CA CYS A 177 -5.35 -36.65 -31.35
C CYS A 177 -5.82 -37.01 -32.77
N GLY A 178 -5.25 -36.42 -33.83
CA GLY A 178 -5.67 -36.67 -35.22
C GLY A 178 -6.88 -35.84 -35.64
N TYR A 179 -7.25 -34.83 -34.86
CA TYR A 179 -8.40 -33.98 -35.14
C TYR A 179 -8.05 -32.78 -36.04
N HIS A 180 -9.08 -32.05 -36.52
CA HIS A 180 -8.95 -30.82 -37.33
C HIS A 180 -9.23 -29.52 -36.53
N PRO A 181 -8.47 -29.22 -35.45
CA PRO A 181 -8.82 -28.23 -34.42
C PRO A 181 -9.16 -26.84 -34.93
N GLN A 182 -8.52 -26.40 -36.01
CA GLN A 182 -8.78 -25.08 -36.60
C GLN A 182 -10.23 -24.95 -37.07
N ASN A 183 -10.79 -25.97 -37.74
CA ASN A 183 -12.19 -25.94 -38.17
C ASN A 183 -13.13 -26.11 -36.98
N GLY A 184 -12.81 -27.00 -36.05
CA GLY A 184 -13.71 -27.29 -34.92
C GLY A 184 -13.81 -26.15 -33.92
N LEU A 185 -12.68 -25.58 -33.48
CA LEU A 185 -12.68 -24.41 -32.60
C LEU A 185 -13.34 -23.20 -33.25
N THR A 186 -13.12 -22.99 -34.55
CA THR A 186 -13.78 -21.91 -35.31
C THR A 186 -15.30 -22.09 -35.28
N VAL A 187 -15.79 -23.30 -35.56
CA VAL A 187 -17.23 -23.61 -35.50
C VAL A 187 -17.80 -23.43 -34.09
N LEU A 188 -17.08 -23.85 -33.04
CA LEU A 188 -17.54 -23.66 -31.66
C LEU A 188 -17.62 -22.17 -31.28
N VAL A 189 -16.69 -21.34 -31.77
CA VAL A 189 -16.72 -19.89 -31.57
C VAL A 189 -17.84 -19.22 -32.39
N GLU A 190 -18.03 -19.62 -33.64
CA GLU A 190 -19.10 -19.09 -34.51
C GLU A 190 -20.51 -19.44 -34.03
N ARG A 191 -20.65 -20.57 -33.34
CA ARG A 191 -21.89 -21.01 -32.68
C ARG A 191 -22.02 -20.50 -31.24
N SER A 192 -21.12 -19.63 -30.81
CA SER A 192 -21.08 -19.04 -29.46
C SER A 192 -21.09 -20.08 -28.31
N LEU A 193 -20.57 -21.28 -28.56
CA LEU A 193 -20.40 -22.33 -27.55
C LEU A 193 -19.12 -22.13 -26.72
N VAL A 194 -18.14 -21.46 -27.31
CA VAL A 194 -16.84 -21.11 -26.73
C VAL A 194 -16.49 -19.70 -27.19
N SER A 195 -15.78 -18.92 -26.39
CA SER A 195 -15.22 -17.63 -26.79
C SER A 195 -13.71 -17.60 -26.56
N VAL A 196 -13.02 -16.66 -27.21
CA VAL A 196 -11.57 -16.45 -27.03
C VAL A 196 -11.38 -15.10 -26.36
N ASN A 197 -10.78 -15.10 -25.18
CA ASN A 197 -10.43 -13.88 -24.48
C ASN A 197 -9.04 -13.40 -24.90
N PHE A 198 -9.01 -12.42 -25.82
CA PHE A 198 -7.78 -11.82 -26.31
C PHE A 198 -7.04 -10.98 -25.25
N ALA A 199 -7.74 -10.47 -24.23
CA ALA A 199 -7.12 -9.74 -23.14
C ALA A 199 -6.39 -10.67 -22.15
N ASN A 200 -6.76 -11.95 -22.10
CA ASN A 200 -6.16 -12.96 -21.23
C ASN A 200 -5.38 -14.02 -22.02
N TYR A 201 -4.41 -13.57 -22.84
CA TYR A 201 -3.47 -14.45 -23.56
C TYR A 201 -4.15 -15.52 -24.44
N ASP A 202 -5.20 -15.15 -25.16
CA ASP A 202 -5.99 -16.04 -26.01
C ASP A 202 -6.53 -17.26 -25.23
N SER A 203 -7.01 -17.06 -24.00
CA SER A 203 -7.68 -18.12 -23.22
C SER A 203 -9.03 -18.49 -23.84
N LEU A 204 -9.35 -19.79 -23.85
CA LEU A 204 -10.65 -20.30 -24.24
C LEU A 204 -11.61 -20.17 -23.06
N GLU A 205 -12.65 -19.36 -23.22
CA GLU A 205 -13.72 -19.22 -22.24
C GLU A 205 -14.96 -20.00 -22.68
N MET A 206 -15.69 -20.55 -21.72
CA MET A 206 -16.95 -21.24 -21.94
C MET A 206 -17.91 -20.84 -20.83
N HIS A 207 -19.14 -20.47 -21.20
CA HIS A 207 -20.16 -20.10 -20.23
C HIS A 207 -20.45 -21.28 -19.28
N ASP A 208 -20.62 -21.01 -17.98
CA ASP A 208 -20.79 -22.03 -16.94
C ASP A 208 -21.93 -23.01 -17.25
N LEU A 209 -23.10 -22.51 -17.66
CA LEU A 209 -24.22 -23.38 -18.09
C LEU A 209 -23.88 -24.26 -19.31
N ILE A 210 -23.09 -23.77 -20.27
CA ILE A 210 -22.67 -24.55 -21.44
C ILE A 210 -21.68 -25.65 -21.02
N GLN A 211 -20.76 -25.30 -20.12
CA GLN A 211 -19.83 -26.25 -19.51
C GLN A 211 -20.58 -27.37 -18.77
N GLU A 212 -21.59 -27.01 -17.96
CA GLU A 212 -22.40 -27.98 -17.23
C GLU A 212 -23.19 -28.91 -18.15
N VAL A 213 -23.70 -28.42 -19.29
CA VAL A 213 -24.30 -29.29 -20.32
C VAL A 213 -23.28 -30.29 -20.89
N GLY A 214 -22.06 -29.83 -21.19
CA GLY A 214 -20.98 -30.72 -21.64
C GLY A 214 -20.63 -31.80 -20.61
N ARG A 215 -20.59 -31.44 -19.33
CA ARG A 215 -20.34 -32.36 -18.21
C ARG A 215 -21.47 -33.37 -18.03
N ASP A 216 -22.74 -32.94 -18.10
CA ASP A 216 -23.91 -33.82 -18.03
C ASP A 216 -23.92 -34.86 -19.17
N ILE A 217 -23.56 -34.45 -20.40
CA ILE A 217 -23.45 -35.38 -21.54
C ILE A 217 -22.47 -36.53 -21.25
N VAL A 218 -21.33 -36.23 -20.63
CA VAL A 218 -20.36 -37.27 -20.24
C VAL A 218 -20.91 -38.13 -19.09
N HIS A 219 -21.54 -37.52 -18.10
CA HIS A 219 -22.13 -38.25 -16.97
C HIS A 219 -23.17 -39.28 -17.43
N ARG A 220 -23.99 -38.93 -18.44
CA ARG A 220 -25.00 -39.82 -19.04
C ARG A 220 -24.46 -40.98 -19.86
N GLN A 221 -23.16 -41.01 -20.19
CA GLN A 221 -22.55 -42.17 -20.82
C GLN A 221 -22.66 -43.41 -19.91
N SER A 222 -22.64 -43.19 -18.60
CA SER A 222 -22.90 -44.20 -17.57
C SER A 222 -23.17 -43.51 -16.25
N THR A 223 -24.41 -43.54 -15.77
CA THR A 223 -24.80 -42.88 -14.51
C THR A 223 -24.27 -43.62 -13.27
N GLU A 224 -24.12 -44.94 -13.35
CA GLU A 224 -23.74 -45.79 -12.20
C GLU A 224 -22.24 -46.13 -12.16
N ASP A 225 -21.60 -46.34 -13.31
CA ASP A 225 -20.19 -46.72 -13.38
C ASP A 225 -19.35 -45.63 -14.06
N PRO A 226 -18.57 -44.84 -13.29
CA PRO A 226 -17.69 -43.82 -13.85
C PRO A 226 -16.59 -44.39 -14.75
N GLY A 227 -16.17 -45.66 -14.59
CA GLY A 227 -15.15 -46.31 -15.42
C GLY A 227 -15.55 -46.48 -16.90
N MET A 228 -16.85 -46.35 -17.19
CA MET A 228 -17.43 -46.39 -18.53
C MET A 228 -17.59 -45.01 -19.17
N ARG A 229 -17.29 -43.92 -18.44
CA ARG A 229 -17.31 -42.54 -18.97
C ARG A 229 -16.00 -42.22 -19.70
N SER A 230 -16.07 -41.42 -20.74
CA SER A 230 -14.90 -41.00 -21.53
C SER A 230 -14.01 -39.98 -20.82
N ARG A 231 -14.58 -39.11 -19.97
CA ARG A 231 -13.86 -38.01 -19.31
C ARG A 231 -14.21 -38.00 -17.83
N LEU A 232 -13.20 -37.91 -16.97
CA LEU A 232 -13.35 -37.86 -15.53
C LEU A 232 -12.65 -36.63 -14.96
N TRP A 233 -13.39 -35.84 -14.19
CA TRP A 233 -12.91 -34.61 -13.54
C TRP A 233 -13.39 -34.48 -12.09
N SER A 234 -14.44 -35.23 -11.69
CA SER A 234 -14.92 -35.24 -10.30
C SER A 234 -14.03 -36.10 -9.45
N TYR A 235 -13.79 -35.65 -8.22
CA TYR A 235 -12.96 -36.38 -7.27
C TYR A 235 -13.50 -37.78 -7.00
N GLU A 236 -14.79 -37.88 -6.67
CA GLU A 236 -15.45 -39.11 -6.23
C GLU A 236 -15.35 -40.18 -7.33
N ASP A 237 -15.65 -39.78 -8.56
CA ASP A 237 -15.58 -40.63 -9.74
C ASP A 237 -14.15 -41.11 -10.01
N VAL A 238 -13.17 -40.19 -10.01
CA VAL A 238 -11.77 -40.53 -10.29
C VAL A 238 -11.21 -41.45 -9.20
N HIS A 239 -11.47 -41.15 -7.92
CA HIS A 239 -11.01 -41.97 -6.81
C HIS A 239 -11.61 -43.37 -6.86
N GLN A 240 -12.92 -43.50 -7.12
CA GLN A 240 -13.57 -44.80 -7.28
C GLN A 240 -12.92 -45.61 -8.41
N VAL A 241 -12.72 -44.97 -9.56
CA VAL A 241 -12.12 -45.60 -10.74
C VAL A 241 -10.67 -46.03 -10.51
N LEU A 242 -9.86 -45.19 -9.86
CA LEU A 242 -8.47 -45.50 -9.54
C LEU A 242 -8.37 -46.61 -8.48
N ALA A 243 -9.28 -46.65 -7.50
CA ALA A 243 -9.29 -47.68 -6.45
C ALA A 243 -9.77 -49.05 -6.97
N GLN A 244 -10.77 -49.07 -7.86
CA GLN A 244 -11.43 -50.30 -8.33
C GLN A 244 -10.88 -50.82 -9.67
N ASN A 245 -10.05 -50.04 -10.38
CA ASN A 245 -9.48 -50.38 -11.69
C ASN A 245 -10.55 -50.72 -12.76
N THR A 246 -11.65 -49.97 -12.79
CA THR A 246 -12.81 -50.21 -13.68
C THR A 246 -12.74 -49.43 -15.01
N ALA A 247 -11.73 -48.59 -15.22
CA ALA A 247 -11.64 -47.68 -16.37
C ALA A 247 -11.29 -48.37 -17.69
N THR A 248 -12.31 -48.84 -18.41
CA THR A 248 -12.13 -49.46 -19.72
C THR A 248 -12.41 -48.52 -20.90
N LYS A 249 -13.16 -47.43 -20.68
CA LYS A 249 -13.54 -46.45 -21.72
C LYS A 249 -12.96 -45.05 -21.52
N VAL A 250 -12.30 -44.81 -20.38
CA VAL A 250 -11.77 -43.51 -20.01
C VAL A 250 -10.66 -43.06 -20.96
N GLU A 251 -10.79 -41.83 -21.46
CA GLU A 251 -9.84 -41.16 -22.35
C GLU A 251 -9.10 -40.02 -21.65
N GLY A 252 -9.70 -39.40 -20.63
CA GLY A 252 -9.09 -38.30 -19.90
C GLY A 252 -9.41 -38.33 -18.41
N ILE A 253 -8.40 -38.06 -17.59
CA ILE A 253 -8.51 -37.97 -16.13
C ILE A 253 -7.86 -36.68 -15.66
N ILE A 254 -8.60 -35.90 -14.87
CA ILE A 254 -8.07 -34.76 -14.11
C ILE A 254 -8.41 -34.96 -12.64
N LEU A 255 -7.39 -34.91 -11.78
CA LEU A 255 -7.50 -34.99 -10.33
C LEU A 255 -6.66 -33.90 -9.68
N ASP A 256 -7.32 -33.08 -8.87
CA ASP A 256 -6.67 -32.09 -8.00
C ASP A 256 -6.23 -32.74 -6.69
N LEU A 257 -4.94 -33.09 -6.64
CA LEU A 257 -4.24 -33.69 -5.51
C LEU A 257 -4.17 -32.76 -4.28
N SER A 258 -4.36 -31.44 -4.42
CA SER A 258 -4.26 -30.49 -3.28
C SER A 258 -5.34 -30.72 -2.22
N LYS A 259 -6.40 -31.45 -2.58
CA LYS A 259 -7.49 -31.84 -1.70
C LYS A 259 -7.14 -33.05 -0.81
N PHE A 260 -5.94 -33.65 -0.94
CA PHE A 260 -5.56 -34.89 -0.26
C PHE A 260 -4.27 -34.77 0.52
N LYS A 261 -4.21 -35.51 1.64
CA LYS A 261 -2.96 -35.78 2.35
C LYS A 261 -2.19 -36.94 1.72
N GLU A 262 -2.89 -38.00 1.34
CA GLU A 262 -2.32 -39.17 0.66
C GLU A 262 -3.25 -39.66 -0.45
N VAL A 263 -2.68 -40.16 -1.55
CA VAL A 263 -3.41 -40.84 -2.64
C VAL A 263 -2.74 -42.17 -2.96
N TYR A 264 -3.53 -43.23 -3.09
CA TYR A 264 -3.08 -44.57 -3.43
C TYR A 264 -3.33 -44.83 -4.91
N VAL A 265 -2.27 -45.10 -5.67
CA VAL A 265 -2.37 -45.44 -7.10
C VAL A 265 -1.77 -46.84 -7.27
N ASN A 266 -2.63 -47.82 -7.55
CA ASN A 266 -2.22 -49.22 -7.71
C ASN A 266 -1.40 -49.44 -9.01
N ASP A 267 -0.52 -50.43 -9.01
CA ASP A 267 0.46 -50.73 -10.05
C ASP A 267 -0.17 -51.09 -11.40
N GLU A 268 -1.38 -51.63 -11.35
CA GLU A 268 -2.13 -52.10 -12.51
C GLU A 268 -3.28 -51.16 -12.91
N VAL A 269 -3.39 -50.00 -12.24
CA VAL A 269 -4.54 -49.09 -12.41
C VAL A 269 -4.68 -48.55 -13.84
N PHE A 270 -3.56 -48.33 -14.54
CA PHE A 270 -3.56 -47.80 -15.90
C PHE A 270 -3.55 -48.90 -16.96
N VAL A 271 -3.46 -50.19 -16.58
CA VAL A 271 -3.39 -51.33 -17.52
C VAL A 271 -4.68 -51.47 -18.34
N SER A 272 -5.83 -51.21 -17.71
CA SER A 272 -7.16 -51.24 -18.34
C SER A 272 -7.42 -50.00 -19.23
N MET A 273 -6.77 -48.88 -18.93
CA MET A 273 -7.00 -47.56 -19.53
C MET A 273 -6.29 -47.35 -20.88
N ARG A 274 -6.50 -48.27 -21.83
CA ARG A 274 -5.77 -48.28 -23.12
C ARG A 274 -6.04 -47.09 -24.04
N ARG A 275 -7.10 -46.31 -23.78
CA ARG A 275 -7.52 -45.15 -24.57
C ARG A 275 -7.13 -43.81 -23.93
N LEU A 276 -6.44 -43.85 -22.79
CA LEU A 276 -6.09 -42.65 -22.03
C LEU A 276 -5.15 -41.76 -22.87
N ARG A 277 -5.62 -40.55 -23.18
CA ARG A 277 -4.91 -39.51 -23.94
C ARG A 277 -4.52 -38.29 -23.10
N LEU A 278 -5.18 -38.10 -21.96
CA LEU A 278 -4.89 -37.03 -21.01
C LEU A 278 -4.89 -37.60 -19.58
N LEU A 279 -3.78 -37.41 -18.87
CA LEU A 279 -3.70 -37.70 -17.44
C LEU A 279 -3.17 -36.46 -16.73
N GLN A 280 -3.95 -35.90 -15.80
CA GLN A 280 -3.51 -34.81 -14.94
C GLN A 280 -3.77 -35.12 -13.48
N LEU A 281 -2.70 -35.43 -12.75
CA LEU A 281 -2.66 -35.53 -11.30
C LEU A 281 -1.81 -34.35 -10.82
N TYR A 282 -2.45 -33.28 -10.37
CA TYR A 282 -1.81 -31.99 -10.14
C TYR A 282 -2.36 -31.36 -8.86
N GLU A 283 -1.72 -30.34 -8.31
CA GLU A 283 -2.20 -29.69 -7.08
C GLU A 283 -2.32 -28.18 -7.32
N TYR A 284 -3.49 -27.61 -7.00
CA TYR A 284 -3.71 -26.17 -6.99
C TYR A 284 -3.11 -25.48 -5.76
N TYR A 285 -2.74 -24.20 -5.90
CA TYR A 285 -2.40 -23.31 -4.79
C TYR A 285 -3.25 -22.05 -4.83
N TYR A 286 -3.89 -21.72 -3.70
CA TYR A 286 -4.52 -20.42 -3.47
C TYR A 286 -3.49 -19.48 -2.85
N LYS A 287 -3.27 -18.32 -3.47
CA LYS A 287 -2.44 -17.24 -2.93
C LYS A 287 -3.12 -16.70 -1.67
N TYR A 288 -2.47 -16.78 -0.51
CA TYR A 288 -2.70 -15.77 0.52
C TYR A 288 -2.01 -14.50 0.04
N GLU A 289 -2.77 -13.41 -0.08
CA GLU A 289 -2.23 -12.09 -0.40
C GLU A 289 -1.35 -11.62 0.75
N ASP A 290 -0.06 -11.95 0.67
CA ASP A 290 1.00 -11.16 1.29
C ASP A 290 1.88 -10.55 0.19
N GLU A 291 1.88 -9.22 0.22
CA GLU A 291 2.84 -8.20 -0.19
C GLU A 291 3.92 -8.47 -1.25
N TYR A 292 3.90 -7.56 -2.25
CA TYR A 292 4.99 -7.03 -3.08
C TYR A 292 6.15 -7.94 -3.50
N GLU A 293 6.10 -8.41 -4.76
CA GLU A 293 7.31 -8.61 -5.55
C GLU A 293 7.05 -8.10 -6.99
N TYR A 294 7.79 -7.05 -7.38
CA TYR A 294 7.75 -6.45 -8.70
C TYR A 294 8.63 -7.27 -9.66
N ASP A 295 8.03 -8.03 -10.55
CA ASP A 295 8.74 -8.67 -11.66
C ASP A 295 8.81 -7.72 -12.87
N TYR A 296 10.01 -7.23 -13.17
CA TYR A 296 10.30 -6.34 -14.31
C TYR A 296 10.57 -7.16 -15.59
N GLY A 297 9.72 -6.98 -16.60
CA GLY A 297 10.17 -6.90 -17.99
C GLY A 297 10.19 -8.16 -18.86
N SER A 298 9.06 -8.36 -19.56
CA SER A 298 8.94 -8.73 -20.98
C SER A 298 9.30 -10.16 -21.45
N ALA A 299 8.27 -10.97 -21.70
CA ALA A 299 7.79 -11.33 -23.05
C ALA A 299 6.95 -12.62 -23.03
N ARG A 300 5.69 -12.53 -23.47
CA ARG A 300 4.85 -13.64 -23.96
C ARG A 300 4.77 -14.89 -23.06
N ASN A 301 4.08 -14.77 -21.92
CA ASN A 301 3.59 -15.95 -21.20
C ASN A 301 2.39 -16.56 -21.94
N GLU A 302 2.65 -17.57 -22.78
CA GLU A 302 1.64 -18.40 -23.48
C GLU A 302 0.87 -19.35 -22.53
N PHE A 303 0.91 -19.12 -21.22
CA PHE A 303 0.21 -19.91 -20.21
C PHE A 303 -0.24 -18.99 -19.08
N ALA A 304 -1.54 -18.75 -18.97
CA ALA A 304 -2.13 -18.13 -17.77
C ALA A 304 -2.11 -19.14 -16.60
N TYR A 305 -0.89 -19.45 -16.16
CA TYR A 305 -0.57 -19.77 -14.78
C TYR A 305 0.49 -18.73 -14.41
N ARG A 306 0.12 -17.70 -13.66
CA ARG A 306 1.12 -16.86 -12.97
C ARG A 306 2.13 -17.80 -12.33
N GLU A 307 3.44 -17.54 -12.45
CA GLU A 307 4.50 -18.37 -11.83
C GLU A 307 4.30 -18.40 -10.30
N LEU A 308 3.42 -19.28 -9.82
CA LEU A 308 3.25 -19.64 -8.44
C LEU A 308 4.37 -20.62 -8.12
N THR A 309 5.58 -20.11 -7.92
CA THR A 309 6.68 -20.90 -7.38
C THR A 309 6.37 -21.20 -5.92
N ARG A 310 6.23 -22.50 -5.60
CA ARG A 310 6.02 -22.94 -4.22
C ARG A 310 7.29 -22.67 -3.41
N PRO A 311 7.17 -22.48 -2.09
CA PRO A 311 8.31 -22.45 -1.19
C PRO A 311 9.21 -23.68 -1.38
N ALA A 312 10.54 -23.53 -1.22
CA ALA A 312 11.51 -24.61 -1.48
C ALA A 312 11.35 -25.84 -0.55
N ASP A 313 10.65 -25.65 0.57
CA ASP A 313 10.25 -26.61 1.60
C ASP A 313 8.88 -27.26 1.35
N TYR A 314 8.22 -26.95 0.23
CA TYR A 314 6.96 -27.60 -0.14
C TYR A 314 7.14 -29.11 -0.32
N GLU A 315 6.36 -29.89 0.43
CA GLU A 315 6.21 -31.32 0.23
C GLU A 315 4.91 -31.62 -0.53
N PRO A 316 4.98 -32.29 -1.71
CA PRO A 316 3.78 -32.69 -2.43
C PRO A 316 2.99 -33.76 -1.67
N CYS A 317 1.70 -33.87 -2.00
CA CYS A 317 0.80 -34.92 -1.56
C CYS A 317 1.48 -36.29 -1.65
N VAL A 318 1.41 -37.05 -0.55
CA VAL A 318 2.08 -38.35 -0.43
C VAL A 318 1.36 -39.35 -1.31
N GLN A 319 1.99 -39.68 -2.44
CA GLN A 319 1.46 -40.65 -3.39
C GLN A 319 2.12 -42.00 -3.18
N LYS A 320 1.32 -42.99 -2.79
CA LYS A 320 1.75 -44.37 -2.62
C LYS A 320 1.48 -45.11 -3.93
N VAL A 321 2.55 -45.33 -4.69
CA VAL A 321 2.62 -46.18 -5.88
C VAL A 321 3.66 -47.23 -5.57
N SER A 322 3.43 -48.51 -5.88
CA SER A 322 4.53 -49.46 -5.76
C SER A 322 5.61 -49.12 -6.79
N GLU A 323 6.84 -49.53 -6.50
CA GLU A 323 8.03 -49.15 -7.28
C GLU A 323 7.95 -49.56 -8.77
N ASN A 324 6.95 -50.36 -9.18
CA ASN A 324 6.85 -50.94 -10.52
C ASN A 324 5.51 -50.65 -11.21
N LEU A 325 5.19 -49.38 -11.51
CA LEU A 325 4.09 -49.08 -12.43
C LEU A 325 4.37 -49.70 -13.81
N LYS A 326 3.66 -50.79 -14.14
CA LYS A 326 4.01 -51.65 -15.30
C LYS A 326 3.65 -51.02 -16.65
N PHE A 327 2.65 -50.13 -16.69
CA PHE A 327 2.04 -49.70 -17.94
C PHE A 327 1.50 -48.26 -17.87
N LEU A 328 1.76 -47.50 -18.93
CA LEU A 328 1.08 -46.25 -19.26
C LEU A 328 0.53 -46.35 -20.69
N SER A 329 -0.61 -45.69 -20.92
CA SER A 329 -1.25 -45.70 -22.24
C SER A 329 -0.36 -45.07 -23.31
N GLN A 330 -0.12 -45.80 -24.41
CA GLN A 330 0.64 -45.32 -25.56
C GLN A 330 -0.08 -44.17 -26.31
N GLU A 331 -1.35 -43.94 -26.00
CA GLU A 331 -2.15 -42.85 -26.55
C GLU A 331 -2.02 -41.53 -25.76
N LEU A 332 -1.18 -41.46 -24.74
CA LEU A 332 -0.97 -40.23 -23.99
C LEU A 332 -0.42 -39.09 -24.85
N ARG A 333 -1.08 -37.93 -24.75
CA ARG A 333 -0.67 -36.65 -25.34
C ARG A 333 -0.19 -35.68 -24.27
N ILE A 334 -0.90 -35.66 -23.14
CA ILE A 334 -0.58 -34.82 -21.99
C ILE A 334 -0.41 -35.72 -20.77
N LEU A 335 0.73 -35.59 -20.10
CA LEU A 335 1.03 -36.24 -18.82
C LEU A 335 1.41 -35.16 -17.79
N VAL A 336 0.51 -34.90 -16.85
CA VAL A 336 0.78 -34.07 -15.67
C VAL A 336 0.70 -34.97 -14.44
N TRP A 337 1.78 -35.03 -13.66
CA TRP A 337 1.87 -35.86 -12.48
C TRP A 337 2.81 -35.20 -11.44
N HIS A 338 2.27 -34.22 -10.71
CA HIS A 338 3.02 -33.55 -9.65
C HIS A 338 3.33 -34.53 -8.52
N GLY A 339 4.53 -34.46 -7.94
CA GLY A 339 4.93 -35.36 -6.86
C GLY A 339 5.07 -36.82 -7.30
N CYS A 340 5.22 -37.08 -8.61
CA CYS A 340 5.29 -38.45 -9.12
C CYS A 340 6.39 -39.25 -8.41
N PRO A 341 6.07 -40.42 -7.81
CA PRO A 341 7.03 -41.19 -7.04
C PRO A 341 7.92 -42.11 -7.89
N LEU A 342 7.69 -42.17 -9.20
CA LEU A 342 8.49 -42.98 -10.12
C LEU A 342 9.91 -42.45 -10.27
N LYS A 343 10.87 -43.36 -10.45
CA LYS A 343 12.27 -43.02 -10.73
C LYS A 343 12.52 -42.69 -12.21
N SER A 344 11.73 -43.27 -13.10
CA SER A 344 11.78 -43.06 -14.55
C SER A 344 10.44 -43.45 -15.19
N PHE A 345 10.27 -43.21 -16.49
CA PHE A 345 9.16 -43.78 -17.24
C PHE A 345 9.21 -45.32 -17.26
N PRO A 346 8.05 -46.00 -17.29
CA PRO A 346 8.01 -47.45 -17.42
C PRO A 346 8.74 -47.91 -18.69
N ILE A 347 9.52 -49.00 -18.60
CA ILE A 347 10.36 -49.51 -19.70
C ILE A 347 9.55 -49.78 -20.99
N ASN A 348 8.29 -50.21 -20.84
CA ASN A 348 7.41 -50.54 -21.98
C ASN A 348 6.65 -49.31 -22.52
N PHE A 349 6.85 -48.12 -21.96
CA PHE A 349 6.17 -46.91 -22.39
C PHE A 349 6.91 -46.25 -23.56
N LEU A 350 6.26 -46.17 -24.72
CA LEU A 350 6.79 -45.58 -25.95
C LEU A 350 5.96 -44.33 -26.32
N PRO A 351 6.24 -43.18 -25.71
CA PRO A 351 5.43 -41.95 -25.80
C PRO A 351 5.47 -41.22 -27.17
N LYS A 352 5.15 -41.91 -28.27
CA LYS A 352 5.23 -41.38 -29.64
C LYS A 352 4.42 -40.11 -29.88
N ASN A 353 3.29 -39.97 -29.18
CA ASN A 353 2.35 -38.89 -29.36
C ASN A 353 2.35 -37.87 -28.21
N LEU A 354 3.28 -38.00 -27.27
CA LEU A 354 3.35 -37.14 -26.10
C LEU A 354 3.79 -35.74 -26.52
N ILE A 355 3.01 -34.72 -26.16
CA ILE A 355 3.26 -33.31 -26.48
C ILE A 355 3.68 -32.49 -25.26
N TYR A 356 3.24 -32.89 -24.07
CA TYR A 356 3.39 -32.13 -22.83
C TYR A 356 3.65 -33.08 -21.66
N VAL A 357 4.73 -32.82 -20.93
CA VAL A 357 5.10 -33.52 -19.69
C VAL A 357 5.29 -32.48 -18.60
N ASP A 358 4.59 -32.66 -17.49
CA ASP A 358 4.78 -31.88 -16.27
C ASP A 358 4.80 -32.83 -15.06
N MET A 359 5.97 -32.98 -14.46
CA MET A 359 6.20 -33.85 -13.32
C MET A 359 6.99 -33.09 -12.26
N CYS A 360 6.53 -31.88 -11.92
CA CYS A 360 7.12 -31.07 -10.87
C CYS A 360 7.17 -31.84 -9.53
N TYR A 361 8.20 -31.57 -8.72
CA TYR A 361 8.41 -32.20 -7.40
C TYR A 361 8.52 -33.74 -7.44
N SER A 362 8.86 -34.31 -8.59
CA SER A 362 8.93 -35.77 -8.75
C SER A 362 10.18 -36.39 -8.12
N ARG A 363 10.13 -37.71 -7.94
CA ARG A 363 11.27 -38.57 -7.57
C ARG A 363 12.02 -39.13 -8.77
N ILE A 364 11.81 -38.54 -9.95
CA ILE A 364 12.47 -38.97 -11.17
C ILE A 364 13.97 -38.73 -11.04
N GLU A 365 14.75 -39.79 -11.22
CA GLU A 365 16.20 -39.76 -11.29
C GLU A 365 16.66 -39.49 -12.73
N GLN A 366 15.93 -40.06 -13.71
CA GLN A 366 16.06 -39.83 -15.14
C GLN A 366 14.73 -40.15 -15.84
N LEU A 367 14.26 -39.28 -16.74
CA LEU A 367 12.96 -39.45 -17.42
C LEU A 367 12.83 -40.73 -18.25
N TRP A 368 13.77 -41.00 -19.18
CA TRP A 368 13.79 -42.19 -20.04
C TRP A 368 15.21 -42.57 -20.46
N GLU A 369 15.40 -43.81 -20.90
CA GLU A 369 16.66 -44.33 -21.45
C GLU A 369 16.62 -44.46 -22.99
N GLY A 370 17.76 -44.23 -23.63
CA GLY A 370 17.92 -44.35 -25.09
C GLY A 370 17.29 -43.22 -25.91
N THR A 371 17.31 -43.36 -27.24
CA THR A 371 16.72 -42.42 -28.20
C THR A 371 15.26 -42.79 -28.48
N GLY A 372 14.32 -42.19 -27.78
CA GLY A 372 12.87 -42.41 -27.99
C GLY A 372 12.29 -41.56 -29.15
N PRO A 373 11.22 -42.02 -29.84
CA PRO A 373 10.56 -41.27 -30.91
C PRO A 373 9.64 -40.15 -30.37
N LEU A 374 10.23 -39.10 -29.79
CA LEU A 374 9.54 -38.01 -29.09
C LEU A 374 9.30 -36.76 -29.94
N GLN A 375 9.08 -36.94 -31.25
CA GLN A 375 9.03 -35.83 -32.21
C GLN A 375 7.90 -34.84 -31.93
N HIS A 376 6.83 -35.26 -31.25
CA HIS A 376 5.71 -34.37 -30.90
C HIS A 376 5.90 -33.62 -29.58
N LEU A 377 6.93 -33.94 -28.79
CA LEU A 377 7.14 -33.34 -27.47
C LEU A 377 7.53 -31.86 -27.61
N VAL A 378 6.75 -30.98 -26.98
CA VAL A 378 6.90 -29.52 -27.06
C VAL A 378 7.34 -28.91 -25.73
N HIS A 379 6.94 -29.52 -24.61
CA HIS A 379 7.15 -28.97 -23.27
C HIS A 379 7.51 -30.09 -22.28
N ILE A 380 8.54 -29.84 -21.49
CA ILE A 380 8.92 -30.66 -20.33
C ILE A 380 9.07 -29.73 -19.12
N ASP A 381 8.32 -29.99 -18.07
CA ASP A 381 8.47 -29.34 -16.76
C ASP A 381 8.79 -30.41 -15.70
N LEU A 382 9.96 -30.32 -15.09
CA LEU A 382 10.40 -31.16 -13.97
C LEU A 382 10.81 -30.31 -12.77
N ARG A 383 10.33 -29.08 -12.64
CA ARG A 383 10.77 -28.17 -11.58
C ARG A 383 10.69 -28.82 -10.20
N TYR A 384 11.70 -28.56 -9.38
CA TYR A 384 11.87 -29.06 -8.02
C TYR A 384 11.92 -30.59 -7.91
N SER A 385 12.24 -31.31 -8.99
CA SER A 385 12.54 -32.75 -8.93
C SER A 385 13.93 -32.96 -8.34
N LYS A 386 14.00 -32.95 -7.01
CA LYS A 386 15.26 -32.98 -6.22
C LYS A 386 16.12 -34.22 -6.47
N TYR A 387 15.55 -35.29 -7.02
CA TYR A 387 16.24 -36.56 -7.29
C TYR A 387 16.79 -36.67 -8.72
N LEU A 388 16.49 -35.71 -9.60
CA LEU A 388 16.94 -35.76 -10.99
C LEU A 388 18.47 -35.63 -11.05
N ILE A 389 19.16 -36.67 -11.50
CA ILE A 389 20.64 -36.73 -11.52
C ILE A 389 21.19 -36.25 -12.85
N LYS A 390 20.53 -36.61 -13.96
CA LYS A 390 20.92 -36.25 -15.32
C LYS A 390 19.71 -36.13 -16.24
N THR A 391 19.81 -35.28 -17.27
CA THR A 391 18.76 -35.20 -18.29
C THR A 391 18.85 -36.37 -19.28
N PRO A 392 17.74 -36.78 -19.94
CA PRO A 392 17.77 -37.84 -20.94
C PRO A 392 18.39 -37.36 -22.27
N ASP A 393 18.54 -38.29 -23.22
CA ASP A 393 18.88 -37.93 -24.60
C ASP A 393 17.69 -37.29 -25.32
N PHE A 394 17.85 -36.03 -25.74
CA PHE A 394 16.86 -35.23 -26.45
C PHE A 394 16.92 -35.35 -27.99
N THR A 395 17.78 -36.19 -28.57
CA THR A 395 17.95 -36.32 -30.03
C THR A 395 16.62 -36.59 -30.75
N GLY A 396 15.71 -37.36 -30.13
CA GLY A 396 14.37 -37.64 -30.67
C GLY A 396 13.33 -36.53 -30.45
N ALA A 397 13.56 -35.57 -29.54
CA ALA A 397 12.62 -34.54 -29.12
C ALA A 397 12.81 -33.21 -29.88
N THR A 398 12.91 -33.27 -31.21
CA THR A 398 13.32 -32.14 -32.07
C THR A 398 12.36 -30.93 -32.09
N ASN A 399 11.13 -31.09 -31.63
CA ASN A 399 10.13 -30.02 -31.52
C ASN A 399 10.02 -29.44 -30.10
N LEU A 400 10.89 -29.85 -29.18
CA LEU A 400 10.92 -29.34 -27.80
C LEU A 400 11.18 -27.83 -27.83
N LYS A 401 10.26 -27.06 -27.23
CA LYS A 401 10.31 -25.60 -27.15
C LYS A 401 10.67 -25.09 -25.76
N LYS A 402 10.27 -25.80 -24.71
CA LYS A 402 10.50 -25.39 -23.33
C LYS A 402 10.97 -26.57 -22.49
N LEU A 403 12.08 -26.38 -21.76
CA LEU A 403 12.61 -27.33 -20.80
C LEU A 403 12.81 -26.63 -19.46
N LYS A 404 11.97 -26.96 -18.48
CA LYS A 404 12.00 -26.36 -17.15
C LYS A 404 12.50 -27.36 -16.11
N LEU A 405 13.63 -27.06 -15.50
CA LEU A 405 14.36 -27.88 -14.53
C LEU A 405 14.70 -27.09 -13.25
N LYS A 406 14.09 -25.91 -13.04
CA LYS A 406 14.33 -25.07 -11.86
C LYS A 406 14.22 -25.88 -10.56
N GLY A 407 15.18 -25.79 -9.66
CA GLY A 407 15.18 -26.44 -8.35
C GLY A 407 15.55 -27.93 -8.37
N CYS A 408 16.00 -28.48 -9.50
CA CYS A 408 16.56 -29.83 -9.57
C CYS A 408 17.98 -29.86 -8.95
N THR A 409 18.05 -29.87 -7.62
CA THR A 409 19.30 -29.70 -6.87
C THR A 409 20.31 -30.83 -7.07
N SER A 410 19.89 -32.06 -7.33
CA SER A 410 20.80 -33.20 -7.58
C SER A 410 21.31 -33.29 -9.03
N LEU A 411 20.89 -32.38 -9.91
CA LEU A 411 21.27 -32.43 -11.33
C LEU A 411 22.77 -32.16 -11.48
N LEU A 412 23.52 -33.16 -11.93
CA LEU A 412 24.98 -33.10 -12.11
C LEU A 412 25.37 -32.66 -13.52
N GLU A 413 24.65 -33.15 -14.52
CA GLU A 413 24.95 -32.93 -15.94
C GLU A 413 23.69 -32.76 -16.78
N VAL A 414 23.79 -31.89 -17.77
CA VAL A 414 22.81 -31.77 -18.85
C VAL A 414 23.37 -32.51 -20.07
N HIS A 415 22.59 -33.43 -20.62
CA HIS A 415 23.00 -34.27 -21.73
C HIS A 415 23.37 -33.42 -22.97
N PRO A 416 24.51 -33.70 -23.65
CA PRO A 416 25.00 -32.87 -24.75
C PRO A 416 24.04 -32.69 -25.93
N SER A 417 23.10 -33.61 -26.13
CA SER A 417 22.10 -33.50 -27.21
C SER A 417 21.12 -32.33 -27.05
N ILE A 418 21.14 -31.62 -25.90
CA ILE A 418 20.46 -30.33 -25.77
C ILE A 418 20.91 -29.32 -26.83
N SER A 419 22.18 -29.41 -27.25
CA SER A 419 22.77 -28.58 -28.32
C SER A 419 22.11 -28.80 -29.69
N ALA A 420 21.41 -29.93 -29.88
CA ALA A 420 20.74 -30.27 -31.13
C ALA A 420 19.31 -29.70 -31.25
N LEU A 421 18.78 -29.07 -30.19
CA LEU A 421 17.38 -28.65 -30.11
C LEU A 421 17.10 -27.33 -30.82
N LYS A 422 16.95 -27.38 -32.15
CA LYS A 422 16.64 -26.23 -33.02
C LYS A 422 15.34 -25.47 -32.69
N SER A 423 14.43 -26.09 -31.96
CA SER A 423 13.10 -25.54 -31.63
C SER A 423 13.02 -24.95 -30.22
N LEU A 424 14.06 -25.13 -29.41
CA LEU A 424 14.07 -24.70 -28.01
C LEU A 424 14.03 -23.17 -27.95
N VAL A 425 13.12 -22.64 -27.15
CA VAL A 425 12.87 -21.20 -26.92
C VAL A 425 13.27 -20.82 -25.49
N GLU A 426 13.06 -21.72 -24.52
CA GLU A 426 13.28 -21.46 -23.11
C GLU A 426 13.96 -22.67 -22.44
N LEU A 427 15.05 -22.41 -21.73
CA LEU A 427 15.75 -23.37 -20.88
C LEU A 427 15.91 -22.78 -19.47
N ASP A 428 15.27 -23.39 -18.49
CA ASP A 428 15.31 -22.95 -17.09
C ASP A 428 15.99 -24.01 -16.22
N LEU A 429 17.18 -23.68 -15.71
CA LEU A 429 18.04 -24.52 -14.85
C LEU A 429 18.30 -23.83 -13.48
N ARG A 430 17.49 -22.84 -13.10
CA ARG A 430 17.68 -22.06 -11.87
C ARG A 430 17.69 -22.97 -10.63
N GLY A 431 18.58 -22.78 -9.67
CA GLY A 431 18.66 -23.59 -8.46
C GLY A 431 19.12 -25.04 -8.68
N CYS A 432 19.66 -25.40 -9.85
CA CYS A 432 20.39 -26.65 -10.06
C CYS A 432 21.79 -26.56 -9.42
N SER A 433 21.82 -26.53 -8.09
CA SER A 433 23.01 -26.17 -7.30
C SER A 433 24.20 -27.13 -7.41
N ASN A 434 24.03 -28.36 -7.92
CA ASN A 434 25.14 -29.28 -8.18
C ASN A 434 25.62 -29.28 -9.64
N LEU A 435 24.99 -28.51 -10.53
CA LEU A 435 25.37 -28.43 -11.94
C LEU A 435 26.67 -27.62 -12.08
N LYS A 436 27.78 -28.30 -12.40
CA LYS A 436 29.13 -27.69 -12.45
C LYS A 436 29.56 -27.20 -13.82
N LYS A 437 28.96 -27.75 -14.89
CA LYS A 437 29.32 -27.46 -16.28
C LYS A 437 28.07 -27.33 -17.12
N PHE A 438 28.08 -26.36 -18.02
CA PHE A 438 27.09 -26.25 -19.09
C PHE A 438 27.67 -26.83 -20.40
N PRO A 439 26.93 -27.63 -21.16
CA PRO A 439 27.45 -28.28 -22.37
C PRO A 439 27.79 -27.26 -23.47
N ASN A 440 28.73 -27.63 -24.35
CA ASN A 440 28.99 -26.86 -25.57
C ASN A 440 27.74 -26.80 -26.46
N ILE A 441 27.43 -25.62 -26.95
CA ILE A 441 26.25 -25.34 -27.74
C ILE A 441 26.59 -25.40 -29.23
N SER A 442 25.62 -25.79 -30.06
CA SER A 442 25.70 -25.66 -31.51
C SER A 442 24.95 -24.40 -31.96
N GLY A 443 25.53 -23.64 -32.89
CA GLY A 443 24.91 -22.43 -33.47
C GLY A 443 23.58 -22.66 -34.23
N ILE A 444 23.04 -23.88 -34.23
CA ILE A 444 21.71 -24.19 -34.77
C ILE A 444 20.56 -23.80 -33.85
N MET A 445 20.81 -23.55 -32.54
CA MET A 445 19.80 -23.18 -31.54
C MET A 445 19.34 -21.72 -31.67
N LYS A 446 19.00 -21.28 -32.89
CA LYS A 446 18.66 -19.88 -33.22
C LYS A 446 17.36 -19.37 -32.62
N LYS A 447 16.51 -20.27 -32.09
CA LYS A 447 15.22 -19.93 -31.48
C LYS A 447 15.28 -19.78 -29.96
N LEU A 448 16.42 -20.10 -29.33
CA LEU A 448 16.54 -19.98 -27.87
C LEU A 448 16.54 -18.50 -27.51
N GLU A 449 15.51 -18.05 -26.81
CA GLU A 449 15.30 -16.65 -26.43
C GLU A 449 15.65 -16.43 -24.95
N ALA A 450 15.47 -17.42 -24.08
CA ALA A 450 15.74 -17.30 -22.65
C ALA A 450 16.53 -18.50 -22.09
N LEU A 451 17.62 -18.20 -21.38
CA LEU A 451 18.46 -19.15 -20.66
C LEU A 451 18.66 -18.68 -19.21
N TYR A 452 18.13 -19.46 -18.27
CA TYR A 452 18.27 -19.19 -16.84
C TYR A 452 19.14 -20.26 -16.18
N LEU A 453 20.23 -19.84 -15.56
CA LEU A 453 21.24 -20.67 -14.90
C LEU A 453 21.49 -20.21 -13.46
N ASP A 454 20.57 -19.43 -12.89
CA ASP A 454 20.71 -18.84 -11.55
C ASP A 454 20.98 -19.92 -10.48
N GLU A 455 21.74 -19.58 -9.45
CA GLU A 455 22.02 -20.44 -8.29
C GLU A 455 22.61 -21.82 -8.66
N THR A 456 23.26 -21.94 -9.83
CA THR A 456 24.01 -23.14 -10.22
C THR A 456 25.47 -23.08 -9.74
N ALA A 457 26.13 -24.24 -9.67
CA ALA A 457 27.56 -24.35 -9.36
C ALA A 457 28.47 -24.26 -10.60
N ILE A 458 28.00 -23.62 -11.67
CA ILE A 458 28.78 -23.46 -12.90
C ILE A 458 30.01 -22.62 -12.61
N THR A 459 31.17 -23.14 -13.03
CA THR A 459 32.47 -22.51 -12.78
C THR A 459 32.94 -21.62 -13.93
N GLU A 460 32.58 -22.00 -15.16
CA GLU A 460 32.93 -21.33 -16.41
C GLU A 460 31.80 -21.50 -17.43
N MET A 461 31.61 -20.48 -18.27
CA MET A 461 30.67 -20.53 -19.39
C MET A 461 31.40 -20.84 -20.71
N PRO A 462 30.89 -21.78 -21.54
CA PRO A 462 31.58 -22.17 -22.78
C PRO A 462 31.58 -21.04 -23.82
N LEU A 463 32.65 -20.93 -24.61
CA LEU A 463 32.78 -19.95 -25.72
C LEU A 463 31.60 -19.99 -26.70
N SER A 464 31.03 -21.18 -26.92
CA SER A 464 29.88 -21.42 -27.80
C SER A 464 28.58 -20.75 -27.35
N ILE A 465 28.49 -20.18 -26.14
CA ILE A 465 27.33 -19.38 -25.72
C ILE A 465 27.10 -18.19 -26.66
N ASN A 466 28.17 -17.65 -27.25
CA ASN A 466 28.11 -16.55 -28.20
C ASN A 466 27.44 -16.94 -29.53
N ASP A 467 27.32 -18.24 -29.85
CA ASP A 467 26.67 -18.71 -31.08
C ASP A 467 25.13 -18.62 -31.00
N LEU A 468 24.58 -18.36 -29.80
CA LEU A 468 23.14 -18.18 -29.56
C LEU A 468 22.63 -16.83 -30.06
N SER A 469 22.62 -16.64 -31.39
CA SER A 469 22.18 -15.39 -32.04
C SER A 469 20.73 -14.95 -31.74
N GLY A 470 19.86 -15.85 -31.25
CA GLY A 470 18.48 -15.56 -30.86
C GLY A 470 18.29 -15.17 -29.39
N LEU A 471 19.32 -15.33 -28.54
CA LEU A 471 19.19 -15.19 -27.09
C LEU A 471 18.89 -13.74 -26.71
N GLN A 472 17.83 -13.54 -25.94
CA GLN A 472 17.36 -12.25 -25.44
C GLN A 472 17.63 -12.11 -23.94
N THR A 473 17.56 -13.21 -23.17
CA THR A 473 17.79 -13.20 -21.72
C THR A 473 18.81 -14.26 -21.34
N LEU A 474 19.87 -13.83 -20.66
CA LEU A 474 20.83 -14.70 -19.99
C LEU A 474 20.90 -14.32 -18.51
N SER A 475 20.54 -15.25 -17.64
CA SER A 475 20.60 -15.06 -16.19
C SER A 475 21.49 -16.11 -15.54
N LEU A 476 22.44 -15.66 -14.75
CA LEU A 476 23.44 -16.43 -14.00
C LEU A 476 23.47 -15.93 -12.53
N ALA A 477 22.37 -15.36 -12.05
CA ALA A 477 22.28 -14.74 -10.74
C ALA A 477 22.58 -15.77 -9.64
N GLY A 478 23.38 -15.42 -8.63
CA GLY A 478 23.70 -16.29 -7.51
C GLY A 478 24.62 -17.47 -7.86
N CYS A 479 25.24 -17.51 -9.06
CA CYS A 479 26.28 -18.48 -9.39
C CYS A 479 27.58 -18.18 -8.64
N ARG A 480 27.65 -18.56 -7.36
CA ARG A 480 28.77 -18.26 -6.44
C ARG A 480 30.10 -18.89 -6.84
N GLU A 481 30.09 -19.92 -7.66
CA GLU A 481 31.29 -20.61 -8.15
C GLU A 481 31.78 -20.11 -9.51
N LEU A 482 31.03 -19.20 -10.18
CA LEU A 482 31.38 -18.68 -11.50
C LEU A 482 32.63 -17.80 -11.39
N ARG A 483 33.70 -18.22 -12.06
CA ARG A 483 35.00 -17.53 -12.06
C ARG A 483 35.21 -16.65 -13.29
N SER A 484 34.68 -17.09 -14.43
CA SER A 484 34.87 -16.38 -15.70
C SER A 484 33.73 -16.63 -16.68
N LEU A 485 33.50 -15.62 -17.50
CA LEU A 485 32.70 -15.67 -18.73
C LEU A 485 33.64 -15.89 -19.93
N PRO A 486 33.14 -16.16 -21.15
CA PRO A 486 33.95 -16.15 -22.37
C PRO A 486 34.78 -14.86 -22.47
N SER A 487 36.03 -14.95 -22.92
CA SER A 487 36.95 -13.79 -22.99
C SER A 487 36.42 -12.63 -23.84
N SER A 488 35.48 -12.89 -24.74
CA SER A 488 34.71 -11.87 -25.44
C SER A 488 33.22 -12.22 -25.52
N ILE A 489 32.32 -11.24 -25.37
CA ILE A 489 30.87 -11.38 -25.56
C ILE A 489 30.40 -10.66 -26.83
N HIS A 490 29.58 -11.32 -27.65
CA HIS A 490 29.00 -10.74 -28.87
C HIS A 490 27.57 -11.23 -29.21
N MET A 491 26.73 -11.45 -28.19
CA MET A 491 25.33 -11.89 -28.34
C MET A 491 24.39 -10.76 -28.80
N LYS A 492 24.31 -10.51 -30.11
CA LYS A 492 23.59 -9.35 -30.72
C LYS A 492 22.11 -9.18 -30.35
N SER A 493 21.43 -10.27 -29.99
CA SER A 493 20.00 -10.24 -29.63
C SER A 493 19.72 -10.02 -28.15
N LEU A 494 20.78 -10.04 -27.32
CA LEU A 494 20.65 -10.00 -25.87
C LEU A 494 20.05 -8.67 -25.43
N LYS A 495 19.06 -8.74 -24.55
CA LYS A 495 18.33 -7.63 -23.93
C LYS A 495 18.59 -7.52 -22.44
N TYR A 496 18.76 -8.67 -21.78
CA TYR A 496 18.97 -8.78 -20.33
C TYR A 496 20.17 -9.69 -20.06
N LEU A 497 21.13 -9.19 -19.29
CA LEU A 497 22.24 -9.97 -18.73
C LEU A 497 22.27 -9.77 -17.21
N VAL A 498 22.05 -10.86 -16.47
CA VAL A 498 22.01 -10.84 -15.00
C VAL A 498 23.12 -11.73 -14.46
N LEU A 499 24.05 -11.14 -13.71
CA LEU A 499 25.19 -11.81 -13.05
C LEU A 499 25.23 -11.49 -11.55
N SER A 500 24.12 -10.96 -11.02
CA SER A 500 23.99 -10.54 -9.62
C SER A 500 24.29 -11.70 -8.66
N GLY A 501 25.17 -11.53 -7.67
CA GLY A 501 25.54 -12.56 -6.69
C GLY A 501 26.64 -13.53 -7.14
N CYS A 502 27.27 -13.31 -8.30
CA CYS A 502 28.45 -14.05 -8.74
C CYS A 502 29.72 -13.60 -7.99
N SER A 503 29.85 -13.99 -6.72
CA SER A 503 30.89 -13.48 -5.81
C SER A 503 32.34 -13.85 -6.18
N LYS A 504 32.57 -14.88 -7.01
CA LYS A 504 33.92 -15.25 -7.52
C LYS A 504 34.25 -14.67 -8.90
N LEU A 505 33.33 -13.90 -9.50
CA LEU A 505 33.56 -13.21 -10.76
C LEU A 505 34.36 -11.93 -10.49
N THR A 506 35.65 -11.97 -10.83
CA THR A 506 36.61 -10.89 -10.54
C THR A 506 36.82 -9.92 -11.70
N GLU A 507 36.50 -10.34 -12.92
CA GLU A 507 36.69 -9.58 -14.15
C GLU A 507 35.46 -9.75 -15.06
N PHE A 508 35.03 -8.65 -15.70
CA PHE A 508 33.99 -8.68 -16.73
C PHE A 508 34.65 -8.74 -18.13
N PRO A 509 34.18 -9.60 -19.05
CA PRO A 509 34.85 -9.84 -20.32
C PRO A 509 34.73 -8.68 -21.31
N GLU A 510 35.62 -8.64 -22.30
CA GLU A 510 35.58 -7.67 -23.39
C GLU A 510 34.34 -7.85 -24.26
N ILE A 511 33.79 -6.76 -24.80
CA ILE A 511 32.67 -6.78 -25.73
C ILE A 511 33.21 -6.51 -27.13
N SER A 512 33.30 -7.55 -27.96
CA SER A 512 33.98 -7.47 -29.27
C SER A 512 33.15 -6.83 -30.38
N GLU A 513 31.82 -6.71 -30.20
CA GLU A 513 30.90 -6.14 -31.19
C GLU A 513 29.83 -5.25 -30.55
N VAL A 514 29.31 -4.28 -31.31
CA VAL A 514 28.25 -3.36 -30.85
C VAL A 514 26.93 -4.12 -30.58
N MET A 515 26.44 -4.02 -29.33
CA MET A 515 25.20 -4.64 -28.85
C MET A 515 24.11 -3.58 -28.63
N LYS A 516 23.27 -3.36 -29.64
CA LYS A 516 22.22 -2.31 -29.62
C LYS A 516 20.95 -2.68 -28.83
N LYS A 517 20.77 -3.96 -28.51
CA LYS A 517 19.53 -4.46 -27.88
C LYS A 517 19.64 -4.66 -26.38
N LEU A 518 20.85 -4.72 -25.83
CA LEU A 518 21.06 -4.95 -24.40
C LEU A 518 20.59 -3.72 -23.65
N TRP A 519 19.50 -3.87 -22.90
CA TRP A 519 18.82 -2.79 -22.20
C TRP A 519 19.17 -2.79 -20.70
N LYS A 520 19.35 -3.97 -20.09
CA LYS A 520 19.65 -4.13 -18.67
C LYS A 520 20.86 -5.03 -18.43
N LEU A 521 21.80 -4.54 -17.62
CA LEU A 521 22.97 -5.28 -17.12
C LEU A 521 23.00 -5.20 -15.59
N GLU A 522 22.90 -6.35 -14.92
CA GLU A 522 23.01 -6.44 -13.48
C GLU A 522 24.26 -7.21 -13.06
N LEU A 523 25.08 -6.57 -12.22
CA LEU A 523 26.36 -7.07 -11.72
C LEU A 523 26.40 -7.01 -10.19
N ASP A 524 25.25 -6.93 -9.52
CA ASP A 524 25.16 -6.71 -8.08
C ASP A 524 25.93 -7.78 -7.28
N GLY A 525 26.60 -7.44 -6.19
CA GLY A 525 27.27 -8.40 -5.32
C GLY A 525 28.39 -9.21 -5.99
N THR A 526 28.93 -8.74 -7.12
CA THR A 526 30.13 -9.30 -7.75
C THR A 526 31.40 -8.71 -7.14
N THR A 527 32.56 -9.33 -7.42
CA THR A 527 33.88 -8.85 -6.94
C THR A 527 34.70 -8.22 -8.07
N ILE A 528 34.00 -7.69 -9.08
CA ILE A 528 34.61 -7.00 -10.22
C ILE A 528 35.34 -5.75 -9.73
N LYS A 529 36.61 -5.61 -10.14
CA LYS A 529 37.45 -4.45 -9.78
C LYS A 529 37.25 -3.27 -10.71
N GLU A 530 37.10 -3.54 -11.99
CA GLU A 530 36.93 -2.57 -13.06
C GLU A 530 36.06 -3.15 -14.19
N LEU A 531 35.36 -2.28 -14.92
CA LEU A 531 34.66 -2.66 -16.15
C LEU A 531 35.56 -2.36 -17.37
N PRO A 532 35.58 -3.22 -18.39
CA PRO A 532 36.43 -3.01 -19.57
C PRO A 532 35.98 -1.79 -20.36
N SER A 533 36.92 -1.14 -21.07
CA SER A 533 36.62 0.03 -21.90
C SER A 533 35.62 -0.28 -23.03
N SER A 534 35.57 -1.54 -23.49
CA SER A 534 34.61 -2.03 -24.47
C SER A 534 33.15 -2.06 -23.99
N ILE A 535 32.87 -1.73 -22.72
CA ILE A 535 31.49 -1.50 -22.24
C ILE A 535 30.76 -0.44 -23.09
N ASN A 536 31.50 0.44 -23.77
CA ASN A 536 30.99 1.40 -24.75
C ASN A 536 30.27 0.75 -25.95
N ASN A 537 30.53 -0.52 -26.26
CA ASN A 537 29.85 -1.25 -27.32
C ASN A 537 28.40 -1.61 -26.95
N LEU A 538 27.99 -1.48 -25.68
CA LEU A 538 26.60 -1.65 -25.21
C LEU A 538 25.75 -0.40 -25.48
N THR A 539 25.70 0.04 -26.73
CA THR A 539 25.03 1.28 -27.16
C THR A 539 23.52 1.36 -26.86
N GLY A 540 22.87 0.23 -26.56
CA GLY A 540 21.46 0.19 -26.15
C GLY A 540 21.22 0.15 -24.63
N LEU A 541 22.30 0.15 -23.82
CA LEU A 541 22.21 -0.06 -22.38
C LEU A 541 21.49 1.12 -21.74
N TRP A 542 20.46 0.79 -20.97
CA TRP A 542 19.60 1.76 -20.30
C TRP A 542 19.76 1.68 -18.79
N GLU A 543 19.96 0.48 -18.26
CA GLU A 543 20.07 0.23 -16.83
C GLU A 543 21.32 -0.61 -16.52
N LEU A 544 22.15 -0.07 -15.62
CA LEU A 544 23.31 -0.74 -15.04
C LEU A 544 23.19 -0.76 -13.52
N SER A 545 23.13 -1.96 -12.94
CA SER A 545 23.16 -2.13 -11.47
C SER A 545 24.46 -2.79 -11.05
N LEU A 546 25.14 -2.18 -10.08
CA LEU A 546 26.41 -2.61 -9.48
C LEU A 546 26.30 -2.60 -7.94
N THR A 547 25.10 -2.81 -7.41
CA THR A 547 24.83 -2.77 -5.97
C THR A 547 25.72 -3.75 -5.21
N ASN A 548 26.32 -3.35 -4.10
CA ASN A 548 27.21 -4.16 -3.27
C ASN A 548 28.44 -4.73 -4.01
N CYS A 549 28.91 -4.08 -5.09
CA CYS A 549 30.21 -4.39 -5.71
C CYS A 549 31.36 -3.83 -4.86
N THR A 550 31.67 -4.50 -3.75
CA THR A 550 32.60 -4.00 -2.73
C THR A 550 34.04 -3.84 -3.18
N SER A 551 34.44 -4.46 -4.30
CA SER A 551 35.81 -4.38 -4.87
C SER A 551 35.93 -3.39 -6.03
N LEU A 552 34.83 -2.77 -6.48
CA LEU A 552 34.83 -1.86 -7.61
C LEU A 552 35.54 -0.56 -7.23
N VAL A 553 36.62 -0.22 -7.96
CA VAL A 553 37.47 0.94 -7.64
C VAL A 553 37.08 2.17 -8.48
N CYS A 554 36.76 1.97 -9.76
CA CYS A 554 36.40 3.03 -10.70
C CYS A 554 35.43 2.53 -11.78
N LEU A 555 34.80 3.48 -12.48
CA LEU A 555 33.95 3.23 -13.64
C LEU A 555 34.59 3.89 -14.88
N PRO A 556 34.47 3.28 -16.08
CA PRO A 556 34.96 3.89 -17.31
C PRO A 556 34.17 5.13 -17.76
N ASP A 557 34.85 6.06 -18.43
CA ASP A 557 34.35 7.42 -18.79
C ASP A 557 33.14 7.46 -19.73
N HIS A 558 32.83 6.34 -20.41
CA HIS A 558 31.79 6.27 -21.44
C HIS A 558 30.51 5.52 -21.00
N ILE A 559 30.36 5.21 -19.72
CA ILE A 559 29.11 4.65 -19.14
C ILE A 559 27.93 5.65 -19.18
N CYS A 560 28.17 6.87 -19.63
CA CYS A 560 27.32 8.01 -19.37
C CYS A 560 26.09 8.17 -20.30
N ASN A 561 25.67 7.14 -21.04
CA ASN A 561 24.41 7.15 -21.82
C ASN A 561 23.25 6.40 -21.15
N LEU A 562 23.43 5.96 -19.90
CA LEU A 562 22.41 5.23 -19.14
C LEU A 562 21.26 6.13 -18.69
N ALA A 563 20.11 5.52 -18.44
CA ALA A 563 18.98 6.14 -17.78
C ALA A 563 18.74 5.64 -16.36
N SER A 564 19.40 4.55 -15.94
CA SER A 564 19.47 4.06 -14.57
C SER A 564 20.88 3.52 -14.23
N LEU A 565 21.39 3.90 -13.05
CA LEU A 565 22.73 3.57 -12.54
C LEU A 565 22.61 3.47 -11.02
N ASN A 566 22.84 2.28 -10.48
CA ASN A 566 22.81 2.03 -9.04
C ASN A 566 24.18 1.54 -8.56
N LEU A 567 24.81 2.30 -7.67
CA LEU A 567 26.13 2.03 -7.10
C LEU A 567 26.08 1.81 -5.57
N THR A 568 24.89 1.60 -5.02
CA THR A 568 24.68 1.42 -3.58
C THR A 568 25.61 0.32 -3.03
N GLY A 569 26.36 0.57 -1.96
CA GLY A 569 27.22 -0.41 -1.30
C GLY A 569 28.56 -0.66 -2.00
N CYS A 570 28.95 0.14 -3.00
CA CYS A 570 30.29 0.08 -3.62
C CYS A 570 31.35 0.70 -2.70
N SER A 571 31.71 0.02 -1.61
CA SER A 571 32.55 0.57 -0.54
C SER A 571 33.98 0.94 -0.94
N SER A 572 34.54 0.35 -2.01
CA SER A 572 35.89 0.68 -2.54
C SER A 572 35.91 1.72 -3.66
N LEU A 573 34.74 2.25 -4.06
CA LEU A 573 34.63 3.22 -5.15
C LEU A 573 35.26 4.55 -4.72
N VAL A 574 36.34 4.97 -5.38
CA VAL A 574 37.12 6.17 -4.99
C VAL A 574 36.59 7.44 -5.67
N CYS A 575 36.19 7.34 -6.93
CA CYS A 575 35.70 8.46 -7.73
C CYS A 575 34.66 8.00 -8.77
N LEU A 576 33.85 8.94 -9.23
CA LEU A 576 32.90 8.78 -10.34
C LEU A 576 33.52 9.38 -11.63
N PRO A 577 33.14 8.89 -12.82
CA PRO A 577 33.69 9.36 -14.09
C PRO A 577 33.25 10.80 -14.42
N ASP A 578 34.12 11.56 -15.09
CA ASP A 578 33.91 12.99 -15.39
C ASP A 578 32.67 13.27 -16.23
N ASN A 579 32.26 12.34 -17.09
CA ASN A 579 31.11 12.52 -18.00
C ASN A 579 29.77 12.05 -17.42
N ILE A 580 29.67 11.77 -16.10
CA ILE A 580 28.44 11.26 -15.47
C ILE A 580 27.21 12.15 -15.72
N CYS A 581 27.41 13.41 -16.12
CA CYS A 581 26.37 14.36 -16.51
C CYS A 581 25.51 13.95 -17.72
N ASN A 582 25.98 13.04 -18.58
CA ASN A 582 25.22 12.61 -19.77
C ASN A 582 24.08 11.61 -19.45
N LEU A 583 23.89 11.26 -18.18
CA LEU A 583 22.77 10.49 -17.64
C LEU A 583 21.46 11.31 -17.74
N ALA A 584 21.02 11.62 -18.97
CA ALA A 584 20.13 12.71 -19.32
C ALA A 584 18.68 12.60 -18.80
N ARG A 585 18.34 11.56 -18.04
CA ARG A 585 16.94 11.25 -17.66
C ARG A 585 16.73 10.82 -16.22
N HIS A 586 17.79 10.76 -15.39
CA HIS A 586 17.65 10.30 -14.01
C HIS A 586 17.05 11.37 -13.11
N SER A 587 16.01 10.98 -12.36
CA SER A 587 15.52 11.72 -11.21
C SER A 587 16.26 11.35 -9.91
N HIS A 588 16.94 10.20 -9.84
CA HIS A 588 17.56 9.70 -8.60
C HIS A 588 18.96 9.13 -8.88
N LEU A 589 19.95 9.56 -8.09
CA LEU A 589 21.29 8.98 -8.03
C LEU A 589 21.54 8.49 -6.59
N ASN A 590 21.70 7.18 -6.43
CA ASN A 590 21.92 6.55 -5.13
C ASN A 590 23.35 5.99 -5.03
N LEU A 591 24.13 6.58 -4.13
CA LEU A 591 25.51 6.25 -3.81
C LEU A 591 25.65 5.80 -2.35
N THR A 592 24.55 5.37 -1.73
CA THR A 592 24.53 4.94 -0.32
C THR A 592 25.61 3.88 -0.06
N GLY A 593 26.42 4.04 0.98
CA GLY A 593 27.45 3.08 1.39
C GLY A 593 28.74 3.10 0.56
N CYS A 594 28.94 4.10 -0.32
CA CYS A 594 30.22 4.31 -1.02
C CYS A 594 31.28 4.93 -0.10
N SER A 595 31.72 4.19 0.91
CA SER A 595 32.53 4.72 2.02
C SER A 595 33.91 5.28 1.63
N SER A 596 34.49 4.84 0.51
CA SER A 596 35.79 5.34 0.00
C SER A 596 35.68 6.52 -0.97
N LEU A 597 34.46 6.98 -1.28
CA LEU A 597 34.23 8.07 -2.23
C LEU A 597 34.74 9.38 -1.64
N VAL A 598 35.79 9.96 -2.23
CA VAL A 598 36.47 11.15 -1.69
C VAL A 598 35.82 12.45 -2.15
N CYS A 599 35.39 12.51 -3.42
CA CYS A 599 34.76 13.67 -4.04
C CYS A 599 33.78 13.25 -5.15
N LEU A 600 32.88 14.16 -5.50
CA LEU A 600 32.02 14.06 -6.68
C LEU A 600 32.63 14.88 -7.83
N PRO A 601 32.51 14.45 -9.09
CA PRO A 601 33.02 15.20 -10.24
C PRO A 601 32.22 16.50 -10.44
N ASP A 602 32.88 17.59 -10.84
CA ASP A 602 32.25 18.91 -11.03
C ASP A 602 31.08 18.88 -12.02
N ASN A 603 31.17 18.04 -13.04
CA ASN A 603 30.14 17.90 -14.06
C ASN A 603 28.83 17.29 -13.49
N ILE A 604 28.81 16.67 -12.30
CA ILE A 604 27.56 16.18 -11.68
C ILE A 604 26.49 17.27 -11.59
N CYS A 605 26.93 18.53 -11.46
CA CYS A 605 26.11 19.72 -11.41
C CYS A 605 25.31 20.02 -12.70
N ASN A 606 25.64 19.34 -13.80
CA ASN A 606 24.97 19.48 -15.10
C ASN A 606 23.79 18.49 -15.28
N LEU A 607 23.48 17.66 -14.29
CA LEU A 607 22.36 16.71 -14.33
C LEU A 607 21.00 17.42 -14.21
N ALA A 608 20.52 17.99 -15.32
CA ALA A 608 19.30 18.81 -15.37
C ALA A 608 18.01 18.10 -14.88
N CYS A 609 17.99 16.77 -14.87
CA CYS A 609 16.85 15.94 -14.44
C CYS A 609 16.91 15.49 -12.97
N LEU A 610 18.06 15.61 -12.29
CA LEU A 610 18.29 15.02 -10.97
C LEU A 610 17.42 15.70 -9.90
N SER A 611 16.58 14.92 -9.23
CA SER A 611 15.74 15.37 -8.12
C SER A 611 16.15 14.81 -6.75
N HIS A 612 16.84 13.67 -6.70
CA HIS A 612 17.31 13.05 -5.47
C HIS A 612 18.77 12.63 -5.59
N LEU A 613 19.60 13.09 -4.65
CA LEU A 613 20.99 12.67 -4.50
C LEU A 613 21.16 12.06 -3.10
N ASN A 614 21.41 10.75 -3.05
CA ASN A 614 21.62 10.03 -1.80
C ASN A 614 23.08 9.59 -1.67
N LEU A 615 23.79 10.15 -0.69
CA LEU A 615 25.20 9.94 -0.35
C LEU A 615 25.34 9.31 1.04
N THR A 616 24.27 8.71 1.58
CA THR A 616 24.27 8.14 2.94
C THR A 616 25.47 7.20 3.16
N GLY A 617 26.25 7.38 4.20
CA GLY A 617 27.40 6.53 4.54
C GLY A 617 28.64 6.71 3.64
N CYS A 618 28.73 7.79 2.84
CA CYS A 618 29.96 8.17 2.14
C CYS A 618 30.97 8.80 3.12
N SER A 619 31.51 8.00 4.04
CA SER A 619 32.31 8.49 5.18
C SER A 619 33.61 9.20 4.82
N SER A 620 34.18 8.97 3.62
CA SER A 620 35.40 9.65 3.12
C SER A 620 35.11 10.93 2.32
N LEU A 621 33.84 11.29 2.10
CA LEU A 621 33.47 12.46 1.31
C LEU A 621 33.87 13.75 2.05
N VAL A 622 34.78 14.53 1.46
CA VAL A 622 35.36 15.71 2.12
C VAL A 622 34.55 16.98 1.86
N CYS A 623 34.06 17.16 0.62
CA CYS A 623 33.30 18.33 0.19
C CYS A 623 32.35 17.97 -0.97
N LEU A 624 31.35 18.85 -1.20
CA LEU A 624 30.52 18.83 -2.39
C LEU A 624 31.09 19.81 -3.45
N PRO A 625 30.81 19.60 -4.75
CA PRO A 625 31.24 20.53 -5.79
C PRO A 625 30.68 21.94 -5.60
N ASP A 626 31.49 22.97 -5.89
CA ASP A 626 31.12 24.38 -5.72
C ASP A 626 29.86 24.77 -6.52
N ASN A 627 29.61 24.13 -7.65
CA ASN A 627 28.47 24.43 -8.52
C ASN A 627 27.24 23.56 -8.26
N ILE A 628 27.13 22.90 -7.10
CA ILE A 628 25.99 22.01 -6.76
C ILE A 628 24.63 22.71 -6.92
N CYS A 629 24.59 24.04 -6.75
CA CYS A 629 23.40 24.87 -6.95
C CYS A 629 22.82 24.82 -8.37
N ASN A 630 23.58 24.39 -9.38
CA ASN A 630 23.11 24.28 -10.76
C ASN A 630 22.11 23.13 -10.98
N LEU A 631 21.93 22.25 -9.98
CA LEU A 631 20.94 21.18 -10.01
C LEU A 631 19.51 21.72 -9.80
N ALA A 632 18.96 22.34 -10.86
CA ALA A 632 17.70 23.07 -10.82
C ALA A 632 16.47 22.24 -10.38
N ARG A 633 16.55 20.91 -10.44
CA ARG A 633 15.47 19.98 -10.07
C ARG A 633 15.67 19.27 -8.74
N LEU A 634 16.82 19.45 -8.07
CA LEU A 634 17.15 18.76 -6.84
C LEU A 634 16.16 19.15 -5.73
N SER A 635 15.41 18.18 -5.24
CA SER A 635 14.48 18.32 -4.13
C SER A 635 14.95 17.62 -2.86
N HIS A 636 15.76 16.56 -2.98
CA HIS A 636 16.25 15.79 -1.84
C HIS A 636 17.77 15.61 -1.92
N LEU A 637 18.46 16.06 -0.87
CA LEU A 637 19.90 15.84 -0.69
C LEU A 637 20.12 15.14 0.66
N ASN A 638 20.57 13.89 0.61
CA ASN A 638 20.86 13.10 1.82
C ASN A 638 22.36 12.81 1.92
N LEU A 639 22.98 13.30 2.99
CA LEU A 639 24.40 13.19 3.31
C LEU A 639 24.63 12.47 4.64
N THR A 640 23.64 11.74 5.15
CA THR A 640 23.71 11.10 6.47
C THR A 640 24.96 10.23 6.61
N GLY A 641 25.73 10.38 7.68
CA GLY A 641 26.95 9.60 7.93
C GLY A 641 28.15 9.97 7.05
N CYS A 642 28.15 11.11 6.36
CA CYS A 642 29.34 11.67 5.71
C CYS A 642 30.28 12.29 6.75
N SER A 643 30.93 11.45 7.56
CA SER A 643 31.70 11.90 8.73
C SER A 643 32.91 12.78 8.42
N SER A 644 33.52 12.66 7.24
CA SER A 644 34.64 13.51 6.78
C SER A 644 34.21 14.85 6.17
N LEU A 645 32.91 15.10 5.99
CA LEU A 645 32.40 16.32 5.35
C LEU A 645 32.72 17.54 6.24
N VAL A 646 33.53 18.47 5.73
CA VAL A 646 34.03 19.61 6.53
C VAL A 646 33.12 20.84 6.41
N CYS A 647 32.62 21.13 5.22
CA CYS A 647 31.76 22.26 4.93
C CYS A 647 30.78 21.96 3.78
N LEU A 648 29.73 22.78 3.68
CA LEU A 648 28.85 22.83 2.52
C LEU A 648 29.23 24.03 1.64
N PRO A 649 28.99 23.98 0.31
CA PRO A 649 29.22 25.12 -0.58
C PRO A 649 28.39 26.35 -0.17
N ASP A 650 28.99 27.54 -0.23
CA ASP A 650 28.34 28.79 0.21
C ASP A 650 27.05 29.08 -0.55
N ASN A 651 27.00 28.74 -1.84
CA ASN A 651 25.88 28.94 -2.76
C ASN A 651 24.80 27.83 -2.72
N ILE A 652 24.85 26.90 -1.76
CA ILE A 652 23.84 25.83 -1.61
C ILE A 652 22.41 26.37 -1.48
N PHE A 653 22.25 27.59 -0.96
CA PHE A 653 20.96 28.28 -0.83
C PHE A 653 20.26 28.58 -2.17
N ASN A 654 21.00 28.57 -3.29
CA ASN A 654 20.45 28.79 -4.63
C ASN A 654 19.70 27.56 -5.21
N LEU A 655 19.65 26.43 -4.49
CA LEU A 655 18.89 25.25 -4.91
C LEU A 655 17.37 25.52 -4.85
N ALA A 656 16.83 25.97 -5.97
CA ALA A 656 15.48 26.54 -6.08
C ALA A 656 14.31 25.56 -5.81
N ARG A 657 14.56 24.27 -5.66
CA ARG A 657 13.53 23.23 -5.44
C ARG A 657 13.85 22.28 -4.27
N LEU A 658 14.91 22.56 -3.51
CA LEU A 658 15.29 21.73 -2.36
C LEU A 658 14.18 21.78 -1.32
N SER A 659 13.67 20.62 -0.94
CA SER A 659 12.62 20.45 0.07
C SER A 659 13.10 19.64 1.28
N GLN A 660 14.12 18.80 1.09
CA GLN A 660 14.71 17.99 2.16
C GLN A 660 16.24 18.01 2.10
N LEU A 661 16.87 18.29 3.24
CA LEU A 661 18.31 18.23 3.43
C LEU A 661 18.62 17.45 4.70
N ASN A 662 19.37 16.35 4.58
CA ASN A 662 19.79 15.54 5.73
C ASN A 662 21.33 15.53 5.82
N LEU A 663 21.85 15.96 6.96
CA LEU A 663 23.27 16.05 7.33
C LEU A 663 23.54 15.30 8.64
N THR A 664 22.65 14.38 9.02
CA THR A 664 22.76 13.62 10.27
C THR A 664 24.07 12.83 10.31
N GLU A 665 24.74 12.74 11.46
CA GLU A 665 26.03 12.04 11.64
C GLU A 665 27.21 12.60 10.78
N CYS A 666 27.11 13.85 10.29
CA CYS A 666 28.25 14.57 9.71
C CYS A 666 29.14 15.17 10.81
N SER A 667 29.96 14.34 11.45
CA SER A 667 30.71 14.72 12.67
C SER A 667 31.75 15.84 12.48
N ASN A 668 32.38 15.96 11.31
CA ASN A 668 33.36 17.03 11.05
C ASN A 668 32.74 18.34 10.55
N LEU A 669 31.42 18.35 10.28
CA LEU A 669 30.70 19.53 9.84
C LEU A 669 30.51 20.47 11.04
N SER A 670 31.37 21.48 11.12
CA SER A 670 31.45 22.35 12.30
C SER A 670 30.77 23.72 12.15
N ASN A 671 30.52 24.16 10.91
CA ASN A 671 29.98 25.48 10.62
C ASN A 671 28.82 25.42 9.61
N TRP A 672 27.91 26.38 9.73
CA TRP A 672 26.85 26.63 8.77
C TRP A 672 27.34 27.54 7.63
N PRO A 673 26.82 27.39 6.40
CA PRO A 673 26.97 28.40 5.36
C PRO A 673 26.38 29.75 5.80
N GLU A 674 27.05 30.86 5.44
CA GLU A 674 26.67 32.22 5.86
C GLU A 674 25.19 32.54 5.55
N TYR A 675 24.70 32.06 4.40
CA TYR A 675 23.37 32.33 3.86
C TYR A 675 22.43 31.12 3.87
N ILE A 676 22.66 30.11 4.72
CA ILE A 676 21.81 28.89 4.77
C ILE A 676 20.32 29.24 4.93
N GLY A 677 20.03 30.31 5.66
CA GLY A 677 18.70 30.90 5.85
C GLY A 677 17.92 31.30 4.60
N ASN A 678 18.62 31.51 3.48
CA ASN A 678 18.00 31.94 2.23
C ASN A 678 17.52 30.75 1.37
N LEU A 679 17.65 29.51 1.86
CA LEU A 679 17.03 28.35 1.23
C LEU A 679 15.52 28.58 1.13
N LYS A 680 14.96 28.25 -0.03
CA LYS A 680 13.49 28.15 -0.18
C LYS A 680 12.92 27.18 0.85
N PRO A 681 11.63 27.30 1.23
CA PRO A 681 11.06 26.53 2.34
C PRO A 681 11.39 25.04 2.22
N LEU A 682 12.21 24.57 3.16
CA LEU A 682 12.49 23.17 3.40
C LEU A 682 11.35 22.62 4.26
N TRP A 683 10.82 21.46 3.90
CA TRP A 683 9.88 20.75 4.78
C TRP A 683 10.63 20.06 5.93
N GLN A 684 11.85 19.57 5.68
CA GLN A 684 12.64 18.83 6.67
C GLN A 684 14.13 19.19 6.54
N PHE A 685 14.72 19.60 7.66
CA PHE A 685 16.16 19.83 7.78
C PHE A 685 16.72 19.10 9.01
N GLU A 686 17.51 18.05 8.76
CA GLU A 686 18.12 17.25 9.82
C GLU A 686 19.64 17.46 9.84
N VAL A 687 20.19 17.81 11.00
CA VAL A 687 21.62 17.98 11.27
C VAL A 687 22.06 17.21 12.53
N GLY A 688 21.27 16.24 12.98
CA GLY A 688 21.51 15.52 14.23
C GLY A 688 22.88 14.86 14.28
N ARG A 689 23.50 14.75 15.46
CA ARG A 689 24.80 14.10 15.70
C ARG A 689 25.95 14.68 14.84
N SER A 690 25.81 15.90 14.34
CA SER A 690 26.86 16.62 13.62
C SER A 690 27.81 17.35 14.59
N GLY A 691 28.91 17.90 14.06
CA GLY A 691 29.87 18.73 14.79
C GLY A 691 29.45 20.19 14.98
N ILE A 692 28.20 20.54 14.70
CA ILE A 692 27.71 21.92 14.75
C ILE A 692 27.66 22.41 16.20
N LYS A 693 28.29 23.57 16.43
CA LYS A 693 28.46 24.15 17.77
C LYS A 693 27.37 25.13 18.18
N GLN A 694 26.71 25.77 17.22
CA GLN A 694 25.74 26.84 17.47
C GLN A 694 24.84 27.05 16.25
N LEU A 695 23.66 27.63 16.48
CA LEU A 695 22.77 28.11 15.41
C LEU A 695 23.23 29.49 14.95
N THR A 696 23.07 29.80 13.66
CA THR A 696 23.37 31.12 13.08
C THR A 696 22.10 31.95 12.92
N PHE A 697 22.25 33.28 12.88
CA PHE A 697 21.13 34.20 12.71
C PHE A 697 20.38 34.02 11.39
N SER A 698 21.03 33.50 10.34
CA SER A 698 20.38 33.24 9.06
C SER A 698 19.33 32.13 9.15
N ILE A 699 19.45 31.13 10.04
CA ILE A 699 18.46 30.03 10.20
C ILE A 699 17.04 30.54 10.48
N LEU A 700 16.91 31.72 11.09
CA LEU A 700 15.63 32.38 11.35
C LEU A 700 14.87 32.80 10.08
N ARG A 701 15.54 32.80 8.91
CA ARG A 701 14.96 33.17 7.60
C ARG A 701 14.48 31.97 6.78
N LEU A 702 14.76 30.73 7.21
CA LEU A 702 14.29 29.54 6.52
C LEU A 702 12.75 29.60 6.48
N GLY A 703 12.16 29.42 5.28
CA GLY A 703 10.76 29.80 4.96
C GLY A 703 9.65 29.05 5.74
N ASP A 704 8.40 29.21 5.26
CA ASP A 704 7.18 28.74 5.93
C ASP A 704 7.19 27.22 6.27
N SER A 705 6.93 26.88 7.55
CA SER A 705 6.76 25.52 8.11
C SER A 705 7.98 24.61 7.96
N LEU A 706 9.02 24.89 8.77
CA LEU A 706 10.24 24.08 8.86
C LEU A 706 10.33 23.32 10.20
N SER A 707 10.69 22.04 10.13
CA SER A 707 11.24 21.26 11.24
C SER A 707 12.76 21.18 11.16
N LEU A 708 13.46 21.69 12.18
CA LEU A 708 14.92 21.61 12.33
C LEU A 708 15.27 20.65 13.48
N SER A 709 15.93 19.54 13.18
CA SER A 709 16.47 18.63 14.21
C SER A 709 17.98 18.69 14.28
N CYS A 710 18.48 19.09 15.45
CA CYS A 710 19.89 19.04 15.85
C CYS A 710 20.14 17.95 16.91
N ASN A 711 19.26 16.95 17.06
CA ASN A 711 19.38 15.91 18.09
C ASN A 711 20.81 15.34 18.16
N GLY A 712 21.39 15.26 19.36
CA GLY A 712 22.68 14.61 19.57
C GLY A 712 23.90 15.42 19.11
N CYS A 713 23.77 16.70 18.75
CA CYS A 713 24.91 17.59 18.47
C CYS A 713 25.67 17.94 19.76
N LYS A 714 26.54 17.04 20.21
CA LYS A 714 27.19 17.09 21.54
C LYS A 714 28.09 18.30 21.79
N GLU A 715 28.53 18.99 20.74
CA GLU A 715 29.35 20.21 20.84
C GLU A 715 28.50 21.48 20.99
N MET A 716 27.17 21.39 20.85
CA MET A 716 26.25 22.52 20.88
C MET A 716 25.91 22.98 22.30
N THR A 717 26.89 23.41 23.09
CA THR A 717 26.67 23.73 24.51
C THR A 717 25.83 24.99 24.76
N ALA A 718 25.81 25.95 23.82
CA ALA A 718 25.08 27.21 23.90
C ALA A 718 24.52 27.63 22.52
N PRO A 719 23.37 27.07 22.08
CA PRO A 719 22.89 27.10 20.69
C PRO A 719 22.64 28.52 20.16
N PHE A 720 22.22 29.43 21.03
CA PHE A 720 21.82 30.80 20.68
C PHE A 720 22.87 31.85 21.05
N SER A 721 24.07 31.46 21.48
CA SER A 721 25.12 32.38 21.94
C SER A 721 25.65 33.31 20.85
N SER A 722 25.61 32.88 19.59
CA SER A 722 26.07 33.66 18.43
C SER A 722 25.04 34.69 17.94
N LEU A 723 23.80 34.63 18.43
CA LEU A 723 22.74 35.53 17.99
C LEU A 723 22.94 36.93 18.61
N PRO A 724 22.68 38.01 17.85
CA PRO A 724 22.79 39.37 18.37
C PRO A 724 21.85 39.58 19.56
N THR A 725 22.15 40.55 20.43
CA THR A 725 21.23 40.92 21.52
C THR A 725 19.89 41.39 20.92
N TRP A 726 18.80 40.87 21.48
CA TRP A 726 17.46 41.20 21.01
C TRP A 726 17.16 42.70 21.21
N ASN A 727 16.76 43.39 20.13
CA ASN A 727 16.29 44.76 20.17
C ASN A 727 15.16 44.96 19.12
N HIS A 728 14.31 45.98 19.30
CA HIS A 728 13.17 46.25 18.40
C HIS A 728 13.60 46.59 16.95
N GLN A 729 14.86 46.94 16.71
CA GLN A 729 15.38 47.27 15.38
C GLN A 729 15.80 46.03 14.56
N ASN A 730 16.10 44.90 15.22
CA ASN A 730 16.48 43.63 14.62
C ASN A 730 15.32 42.60 14.62
N GLN A 731 14.10 43.05 14.89
CA GLN A 731 12.91 42.21 14.93
C GLN A 731 12.63 41.63 13.54
N ARG A 732 12.79 40.31 13.39
CA ARG A 732 12.44 39.57 12.18
C ARG A 732 11.70 38.30 12.59
N ASN A 733 10.57 38.04 11.95
CA ASN A 733 9.72 36.89 12.26
C ASN A 733 10.46 35.59 11.86
N SER A 734 10.56 34.66 12.81
CA SER A 734 11.02 33.29 12.57
C SER A 734 9.86 32.43 12.07
N PHE A 735 10.07 31.67 11.00
CA PHE A 735 9.07 30.74 10.44
C PHE A 735 9.24 29.28 10.89
N LEU A 736 10.18 29.03 11.81
CA LEU A 736 10.46 27.71 12.38
C LEU A 736 9.26 27.20 13.19
N GLU A 737 8.77 26.00 12.86
CA GLU A 737 7.61 25.38 13.52
C GLU A 737 8.05 24.38 14.59
N SER A 738 9.07 23.57 14.32
CA SER A 738 9.63 22.62 15.28
C SER A 738 11.14 22.75 15.39
N LEU A 739 11.64 22.76 16.62
CA LEU A 739 13.06 22.78 16.94
C LEU A 739 13.40 21.64 17.91
N ASP A 740 14.25 20.73 17.47
CA ASP A 740 14.75 19.64 18.29
C ASP A 740 16.25 19.81 18.61
N LEU A 741 16.55 20.10 19.87
CA LEU A 741 17.88 20.22 20.46
C LEU A 741 18.12 19.14 21.53
N SER A 742 17.45 18.00 21.42
CA SER A 742 17.62 16.92 22.39
C SER A 742 19.04 16.32 22.33
N ASP A 743 19.53 15.79 23.46
CA ASP A 743 20.84 15.14 23.59
C ASP A 743 22.07 15.98 23.16
N CYS A 744 21.99 17.31 23.16
CA CYS A 744 23.04 18.23 22.68
C CYS A 744 24.08 18.63 23.75
N ASN A 745 23.98 18.13 24.99
CA ASN A 745 24.79 18.59 26.13
C ASN A 745 24.66 20.09 26.46
N LEU A 746 23.46 20.66 26.26
CA LEU A 746 23.20 22.07 26.53
C LEU A 746 23.60 22.43 27.97
N LEU A 747 24.39 23.50 28.12
CA LEU A 747 24.72 24.10 29.42
C LEU A 747 23.73 25.22 29.76
N GLU A 748 23.35 26.01 28.75
CA GLU A 748 22.42 27.13 28.88
C GLU A 748 21.58 27.32 27.61
N LEU A 749 20.38 27.88 27.80
CA LEU A 749 19.61 28.53 26.75
C LEU A 749 19.72 30.04 26.97
N SER A 750 20.49 30.74 26.13
CA SER A 750 20.65 32.20 26.26
C SER A 750 19.33 32.95 25.99
N TYR A 751 19.29 34.25 26.30
CA TYR A 751 18.15 35.13 25.96
C TYR A 751 17.86 35.17 24.44
N GLY A 752 18.80 34.71 23.60
CA GLY A 752 18.67 34.67 22.15
C GLY A 752 17.49 33.82 21.64
N ILE A 753 16.90 32.95 22.46
CA ILE A 753 15.65 32.25 22.11
C ILE A 753 14.48 33.23 21.84
N ALA A 754 14.54 34.46 22.36
CA ALA A 754 13.59 35.52 22.06
C ALA A 754 13.61 35.94 20.57
N HIS A 755 14.58 35.51 19.76
CA HIS A 755 14.53 35.72 18.31
C HIS A 755 13.59 34.76 17.58
N LEU A 756 13.08 33.72 18.25
CA LEU A 756 12.05 32.82 17.70
C LEU A 756 10.62 33.39 17.82
N LEU A 757 10.50 34.69 18.16
CA LEU A 757 9.23 35.41 18.31
C LEU A 757 8.70 35.90 16.94
N SER A 758 7.37 35.92 16.79
CA SER A 758 6.69 36.44 15.60
C SER A 758 5.61 37.45 16.02
N ASP A 759 5.67 38.67 15.48
CA ASP A 759 4.65 39.70 15.71
C ASP A 759 3.54 39.57 14.65
N GLY A 760 2.48 38.81 14.97
CA GLY A 760 1.15 39.11 14.43
C GLY A 760 0.55 38.19 13.34
N ILE A 761 1.10 37.01 13.04
CA ILE A 761 0.44 36.03 12.15
C ILE A 761 0.34 34.67 12.83
N ALA A 762 -0.88 34.21 13.11
CA ALA A 762 -1.22 33.11 14.01
C ALA A 762 -0.76 31.69 13.59
N HIS A 763 -0.01 31.55 12.49
CA HIS A 763 0.40 30.25 11.92
C HIS A 763 1.92 30.15 11.63
N LEU A 764 2.74 31.14 12.01
CA LEU A 764 4.15 31.24 11.57
C LEU A 764 5.12 31.50 12.75
N SER A 765 5.26 30.51 13.63
CA SER A 765 6.10 30.59 14.85
C SER A 765 6.28 29.22 15.51
N LEU A 766 7.26 29.09 16.40
CA LEU A 766 7.63 27.84 17.06
C LEU A 766 6.43 27.20 17.79
N TYR A 767 6.02 26.04 17.31
CA TYR A 767 4.93 25.21 17.83
C TYR A 767 5.47 24.13 18.79
N GLU A 768 6.64 23.57 18.49
CA GLU A 768 7.26 22.48 19.25
C GLU A 768 8.74 22.75 19.56
N LEU A 769 9.13 22.51 20.81
CA LEU A 769 10.51 22.62 21.27
C LEU A 769 10.90 21.35 22.05
N ASN A 770 11.89 20.62 21.56
CA ASN A 770 12.44 19.44 22.24
C ASN A 770 13.84 19.72 22.78
N LEU A 771 13.99 19.64 24.09
CA LEU A 771 15.24 19.83 24.85
C LEU A 771 15.62 18.58 25.66
N SER A 772 14.97 17.43 25.40
CA SER A 772 15.17 16.18 26.15
C SER A 772 16.63 15.72 26.19
N GLY A 773 17.05 15.00 27.24
CA GLY A 773 18.39 14.43 27.37
C GLY A 773 19.51 15.43 27.73
N ASN A 774 19.20 16.73 27.87
CA ASN A 774 20.17 17.75 28.23
C ASN A 774 20.45 17.80 29.74
N ASN A 775 21.14 16.77 30.23
CA ASN A 775 21.44 16.55 31.65
C ASN A 775 22.18 17.70 32.37
N LYS A 776 22.88 18.57 31.64
CA LYS A 776 23.68 19.66 32.22
C LYS A 776 22.91 20.96 32.39
N LEU A 777 21.78 21.11 31.72
CA LEU A 777 20.94 22.31 31.71
C LEU A 777 20.33 22.53 33.10
N GLU A 778 20.60 23.68 33.72
CA GLU A 778 20.13 23.98 35.08
C GLU A 778 18.83 24.80 35.13
N SER A 779 18.59 25.65 34.13
CA SER A 779 17.42 26.54 34.08
C SER A 779 17.05 26.88 32.63
N LEU A 780 15.77 27.21 32.42
CA LEU A 780 15.28 27.80 31.17
C LEU A 780 15.12 29.33 31.34
N PRO A 781 15.38 30.14 30.30
CA PRO A 781 15.32 31.59 30.39
C PRO A 781 13.88 32.10 30.54
N ALA A 782 13.68 33.18 31.30
CA ALA A 782 12.37 33.84 31.46
C ALA A 782 11.76 34.34 30.12
N ALA A 783 12.59 34.48 29.07
CA ALA A 783 12.14 34.81 27.72
C ALA A 783 11.17 33.78 27.12
N MET A 784 11.07 32.57 27.68
CA MET A 784 10.14 31.52 27.23
C MET A 784 8.68 31.98 27.24
N ILE A 785 8.29 32.87 28.16
CA ILE A 785 6.95 33.46 28.21
C ILE A 785 6.57 34.20 26.92
N ARG A 786 7.57 34.69 26.18
CA ARG A 786 7.32 35.45 24.96
C ARG A 786 6.90 34.56 23.79
N LEU A 787 7.21 33.26 23.81
CA LEU A 787 6.86 32.32 22.73
C LEU A 787 5.34 32.03 22.71
N GLY A 788 4.55 32.99 22.22
CA GLY A 788 3.09 33.01 22.30
C GLY A 788 2.34 31.92 21.52
N HIS A 789 3.06 31.07 20.78
CA HIS A 789 2.49 29.98 19.98
C HIS A 789 3.08 28.60 20.31
N LEU A 790 4.05 28.54 21.23
CA LEU A 790 4.62 27.27 21.65
C LEU A 790 3.52 26.43 22.31
N ARG A 791 3.29 25.23 21.77
CA ARG A 791 2.27 24.30 22.26
C ARG A 791 2.85 23.09 22.95
N ARG A 792 4.01 22.61 22.50
CA ARG A 792 4.65 21.40 23.04
C ARG A 792 6.08 21.67 23.48
N LEU A 793 6.39 21.31 24.73
CA LEU A 793 7.71 21.42 25.32
C LEU A 793 8.16 20.07 25.89
N TYR A 794 9.19 19.48 25.29
CA TYR A 794 9.77 18.21 25.73
C TYR A 794 11.09 18.46 26.47
N LEU A 795 11.19 17.99 27.71
CA LEU A 795 12.29 18.19 28.67
C LEU A 795 12.76 16.87 29.29
N ARG A 796 12.34 15.72 28.74
CA ARG A 796 12.55 14.41 29.35
C ARG A 796 14.03 14.15 29.64
N GLY A 797 14.35 13.71 30.86
CA GLY A 797 15.71 13.38 31.29
C GLY A 797 16.63 14.59 31.50
N CYS A 798 16.11 15.81 31.67
CA CYS A 798 16.94 16.96 32.05
C CYS A 798 17.26 16.96 33.55
N LYS A 799 18.15 16.07 33.99
CA LYS A 799 18.33 15.72 35.42
C LYS A 799 18.77 16.84 36.36
N ARG A 800 19.41 17.91 35.87
CA ARG A 800 19.87 19.07 36.66
C ARG A 800 18.95 20.29 36.57
N LEU A 801 17.89 20.22 35.77
CA LEU A 801 16.94 21.33 35.60
C LEU A 801 16.23 21.59 36.94
N LYS A 802 16.31 22.81 37.46
CA LYS A 802 15.75 23.19 38.76
C LYS A 802 14.37 23.82 38.67
N SER A 803 14.08 24.55 37.60
CA SER A 803 12.81 25.25 37.43
C SER A 803 12.35 25.34 35.98
N ILE A 804 11.03 25.33 35.78
CA ILE A 804 10.39 25.72 34.53
C ILE A 804 9.78 27.13 34.73
N PRO A 805 10.20 28.15 33.96
CA PRO A 805 9.72 29.53 34.08
C PRO A 805 8.28 29.67 33.62
N GLU A 806 7.69 30.85 33.80
CA GLU A 806 6.38 31.17 33.22
C GLU A 806 6.38 30.99 31.70
N LEU A 807 5.36 30.29 31.21
CA LEU A 807 5.12 30.02 29.79
C LEU A 807 3.88 30.78 29.32
N SER A 808 3.78 30.96 28.00
CA SER A 808 2.62 31.57 27.36
C SER A 808 1.35 30.70 27.53
N SER A 809 0.18 31.31 27.35
CA SER A 809 -1.12 30.62 27.42
C SER A 809 -1.41 29.72 26.21
N SER A 810 -0.44 29.49 25.30
CA SER A 810 -0.61 28.57 24.17
C SER A 810 -0.16 27.15 24.48
N ILE A 811 0.53 26.93 25.61
CA ILE A 811 1.09 25.63 25.96
C ILE A 811 -0.02 24.60 26.18
N GLN A 812 0.09 23.47 25.49
CA GLN A 812 -0.82 22.32 25.58
C GLN A 812 -0.12 21.14 26.22
N GLU A 813 1.18 20.96 25.98
CA GLU A 813 1.93 19.80 26.44
C GLU A 813 3.28 20.18 27.04
N ILE A 814 3.56 19.65 28.23
CA ILE A 814 4.86 19.72 28.90
C ILE A 814 5.22 18.31 29.32
N ASP A 815 6.33 17.80 28.80
CA ASP A 815 6.84 16.48 29.15
C ASP A 815 8.22 16.59 29.80
N ALA A 816 8.26 16.54 31.13
CA ALA A 816 9.46 16.68 31.94
C ALA A 816 9.76 15.42 32.77
N GLN A 817 9.51 14.23 32.21
CA GLN A 817 9.82 12.97 32.90
C GLN A 817 11.31 12.84 33.26
N ASP A 818 11.63 12.26 34.42
CA ASP A 818 13.00 12.02 34.92
C ASP A 818 13.84 13.31 35.08
N CYS A 819 13.19 14.44 35.33
CA CYS A 819 13.85 15.68 35.76
C CYS A 819 14.03 15.68 37.29
N ALA A 820 14.93 14.84 37.79
CA ALA A 820 15.09 14.57 39.23
C ALA A 820 15.44 15.80 40.10
N SER A 821 16.01 16.86 39.53
CA SER A 821 16.34 18.10 40.25
C SER A 821 15.26 19.18 40.17
N LEU A 822 14.15 18.93 39.48
CA LEU A 822 13.11 19.94 39.25
C LEU A 822 12.41 20.26 40.57
N GLU A 823 12.51 21.51 41.03
CA GLU A 823 11.99 21.99 42.31
C GLU A 823 10.70 22.80 42.13
N THR A 824 10.59 23.59 41.06
CA THR A 824 9.45 24.50 40.84
C THR A 824 8.99 24.50 39.38
N VAL A 825 7.68 24.64 39.17
CA VAL A 825 7.05 24.86 37.87
C VAL A 825 6.08 26.02 38.04
N SER A 826 6.30 27.11 37.30
CA SER A 826 5.35 28.23 37.29
C SER A 826 4.01 27.78 36.69
N THR A 827 2.90 28.28 37.23
CA THR A 827 1.57 28.05 36.66
C THR A 827 1.52 28.67 35.25
N PRO A 828 1.24 27.89 34.20
CA PRO A 828 1.04 28.47 32.88
C PRO A 828 -0.21 29.36 32.89
N GLN A 829 -0.20 30.48 32.17
CA GLN A 829 -1.42 31.30 32.04
C GLN A 829 -2.53 30.47 31.38
N PRO A 830 -3.79 30.61 31.84
CA PRO A 830 -4.87 29.73 31.41
C PRO A 830 -5.05 29.80 29.89
N PRO A 831 -5.02 28.65 29.19
CA PRO A 831 -5.10 28.63 27.75
C PRO A 831 -6.52 28.84 27.23
N TYR A 832 -6.65 29.46 26.05
CA TYR A 832 -7.85 29.40 25.21
C TYR A 832 -7.94 28.05 24.44
N ALA A 833 -7.18 27.02 24.83
CA ALA A 833 -6.84 25.86 24.00
C ALA A 833 -7.54 24.56 24.42
N GLU A 834 -7.71 23.67 23.44
CA GLU A 834 -8.25 22.31 23.59
C GLU A 834 -7.12 21.32 23.95
N ASP A 835 -7.33 20.47 24.97
CA ASP A 835 -6.45 19.39 25.50
C ASP A 835 -5.13 19.86 26.18
N ILE A 836 -4.96 19.54 27.48
CA ILE A 836 -3.74 19.87 28.26
C ILE A 836 -3.13 18.61 28.86
N ARG A 837 -1.84 18.41 28.64
CA ARG A 837 -1.08 17.22 29.07
C ARG A 837 0.25 17.61 29.71
N PHE A 838 0.33 17.55 31.05
CA PHE A 838 1.57 17.84 31.78
C PHE A 838 2.11 16.60 32.50
N ARG A 839 3.39 16.28 32.27
CA ARG A 839 4.03 15.07 32.79
C ARG A 839 5.29 15.39 33.58
N PHE A 840 5.26 15.06 34.87
CA PHE A 840 6.37 15.28 35.81
C PHE A 840 6.78 13.98 36.52
N VAL A 841 6.74 12.86 35.81
CA VAL A 841 7.12 11.55 36.34
C VAL A 841 8.58 11.57 36.83
N ASN A 842 8.87 10.95 37.97
CA ASN A 842 10.18 10.89 38.63
C ASN A 842 10.82 12.27 38.95
N CYS A 843 10.02 13.34 39.06
CA CYS A 843 10.50 14.68 39.45
C CYS A 843 10.50 14.85 40.98
N PHE A 844 11.28 14.05 41.72
CA PHE A 844 11.12 13.88 43.18
C PHE A 844 11.32 15.14 44.04
N LYS A 845 12.04 16.14 43.52
CA LYS A 845 12.26 17.41 44.22
C LYS A 845 11.16 18.43 44.00
N LEU A 846 10.17 18.12 43.16
CA LEU A 846 9.08 19.01 42.86
C LEU A 846 8.23 19.12 44.13
N VAL A 847 8.52 20.15 44.93
CA VAL A 847 7.85 20.39 46.21
C VAL A 847 6.39 20.59 45.86
N THR A 848 5.55 19.68 46.39
CA THR A 848 4.11 19.58 46.17
C THR A 848 3.43 20.95 46.07
N ASN A 849 3.37 21.48 44.85
CA ASN A 849 2.44 22.54 44.49
C ASN A 849 1.14 21.83 44.14
N THR A 850 0.51 21.19 45.13
CA THR A 850 -0.81 20.53 44.99
C THR A 850 -1.87 21.48 44.44
N ASN A 851 -1.59 22.78 44.44
CA ASN A 851 -2.42 23.83 43.85
C ASN A 851 -2.27 23.92 42.32
N LEU A 852 -1.20 23.44 41.66
CA LEU A 852 -1.04 23.58 40.21
C LEU A 852 -2.25 23.03 39.43
N PHE A 853 -2.71 21.83 39.77
CA PHE A 853 -3.88 21.22 39.14
C PHE A 853 -5.20 21.89 39.58
N ILE A 854 -5.31 22.33 40.83
CA ILE A 854 -6.48 23.07 41.32
C ILE A 854 -6.60 24.40 40.56
N ASP A 855 -5.52 25.17 40.50
CA ASP A 855 -5.45 26.46 39.83
C ASP A 855 -5.80 26.33 38.35
N ILE A 856 -5.32 25.27 37.67
CA ILE A 856 -5.69 24.95 36.28
C ILE A 856 -7.18 24.66 36.16
N VAL A 857 -7.73 23.78 37.01
CA VAL A 857 -9.14 23.37 36.95
C VAL A 857 -10.09 24.51 37.35
N GLU A 858 -9.81 25.25 38.43
CA GLU A 858 -10.61 26.38 38.91
C GLU A 858 -10.62 27.52 37.88
N THR A 859 -9.46 27.87 37.33
CA THR A 859 -9.37 28.90 36.29
C THR A 859 -10.08 28.48 35.01
N ALA A 860 -9.98 27.20 34.61
CA ALA A 860 -10.72 26.67 33.46
C ALA A 860 -12.24 26.71 33.68
N THR A 861 -12.71 26.38 34.89
CA THR A 861 -14.13 26.44 35.24
C THR A 861 -14.66 27.87 35.25
N ASP A 862 -13.88 28.85 35.73
CA ASP A 862 -14.29 30.25 35.75
C ASP A 862 -14.40 30.84 34.34
N ILE A 863 -13.47 30.49 33.43
CA ILE A 863 -13.54 30.91 32.01
C ILE A 863 -14.76 30.31 31.31
N GLN A 864 -15.11 29.06 31.61
CA GLN A 864 -16.29 28.38 31.06
C GLN A 864 -17.59 29.11 31.43
N VAL A 865 -17.70 29.57 32.68
CA VAL A 865 -18.86 30.32 33.19
C VAL A 865 -18.99 31.69 32.53
N ILE A 866 -17.87 32.36 32.21
CA ILE A 866 -17.86 33.72 31.67
C ILE A 866 -18.21 33.79 30.18
N TYR A 867 -17.71 32.87 29.36
CA TYR A 867 -17.82 32.98 27.90
C TYR A 867 -18.91 32.10 27.27
N ASP A 868 -19.60 31.24 28.04
CA ASP A 868 -20.59 30.27 27.53
C ASP A 868 -20.06 29.49 26.31
N ARG A 869 -18.75 29.25 26.29
CA ARG A 869 -18.03 28.62 25.18
C ARG A 869 -17.69 27.18 25.50
N TYR A 870 -17.78 26.35 24.47
CA TYR A 870 -17.29 24.99 24.43
C TYR A 870 -15.80 24.95 24.85
N ILE A 871 -15.49 24.18 25.89
CA ILE A 871 -14.12 23.78 26.21
C ILE A 871 -14.02 22.29 25.92
N GLY A 872 -13.04 21.95 25.07
CA GLY A 872 -12.75 20.61 24.56
C GLY A 872 -12.15 19.63 25.59
N PRO A 873 -11.24 18.71 25.18
CA PRO A 873 -10.91 17.41 25.83
C PRO A 873 -10.41 17.48 27.30
N PRO A 874 -10.31 16.33 28.02
CA PRO A 874 -9.91 16.27 29.43
C PRO A 874 -8.52 16.83 29.72
N TYR A 875 -8.34 17.38 30.93
CA TYR A 875 -7.03 17.83 31.42
C TYR A 875 -6.29 16.68 32.12
N HIS A 876 -5.01 16.51 31.84
CA HIS A 876 -4.18 15.44 32.40
C HIS A 876 -2.90 15.98 33.04
N VAL A 877 -2.69 15.67 34.32
CA VAL A 877 -1.45 15.99 35.04
C VAL A 877 -0.94 14.77 35.79
N SER A 878 0.35 14.46 35.64
CA SER A 878 1.03 13.44 36.44
C SER A 878 2.18 14.05 37.23
N LEU A 879 2.23 13.77 38.53
CA LEU A 879 3.27 14.27 39.43
C LEU A 879 3.62 13.24 40.52
N PRO A 880 4.81 13.32 41.16
CA PRO A 880 5.16 12.45 42.27
C PRO A 880 4.28 12.74 43.50
N GLY A 881 3.79 11.69 44.15
CA GLY A 881 2.95 11.83 45.33
C GLY A 881 2.35 10.50 45.79
N SER A 882 2.26 10.32 47.11
CA SER A 882 1.80 9.09 47.77
C SER A 882 0.37 9.16 48.29
N ASP A 883 -0.19 10.37 48.40
CA ASP A 883 -1.45 10.61 49.10
C ASP A 883 -2.42 11.41 48.23
N ILE A 884 -3.72 11.11 48.36
CA ILE A 884 -4.76 11.87 47.69
C ILE A 884 -4.88 13.23 48.39
N PRO A 885 -4.85 14.36 47.66
CA PRO A 885 -5.00 15.67 48.26
C PRO A 885 -6.32 15.82 49.02
N GLU A 886 -6.30 16.54 50.16
CA GLU A 886 -7.46 16.70 51.06
C GLU A 886 -8.70 17.30 50.38
N TRP A 887 -8.49 18.09 49.33
CA TRP A 887 -9.58 18.73 48.59
C TRP A 887 -10.40 17.74 47.74
N PHE A 888 -9.95 16.49 47.54
CA PHE A 888 -10.81 15.42 47.02
C PHE A 888 -11.75 14.91 48.12
N ASN A 889 -13.01 15.34 48.07
CA ASN A 889 -13.97 15.10 49.15
C ASN A 889 -14.48 13.64 49.24
N HIS A 890 -14.28 12.84 48.19
CA HIS A 890 -14.60 11.42 48.20
C HIS A 890 -13.33 10.62 47.91
N GLN A 891 -12.84 9.87 48.89
CA GLN A 891 -11.60 9.10 48.77
C GLN A 891 -11.85 7.65 49.16
N SER A 892 -11.12 6.73 48.55
CA SER A 892 -11.22 5.30 48.80
C SER A 892 -9.85 4.64 48.72
N ARG A 893 -9.67 3.55 49.49
CA ARG A 893 -8.53 2.64 49.33
C ARG A 893 -8.86 1.64 48.21
N GLY A 894 -7.96 1.50 47.25
CA GLY A 894 -8.15 0.71 46.03
C GLY A 894 -8.53 1.55 44.80
N SER A 895 -8.84 0.86 43.70
CA SER A 895 -9.06 1.45 42.37
C SER A 895 -10.49 1.97 42.12
N SER A 896 -11.36 1.98 43.12
CA SER A 896 -12.73 2.47 42.96
C SER A 896 -13.24 3.30 44.14
N VAL A 897 -14.07 4.30 43.81
CA VAL A 897 -14.76 5.17 44.78
C VAL A 897 -16.21 5.35 44.35
N THR A 898 -17.11 5.25 45.32
CA THR A 898 -18.55 5.43 45.13
C THR A 898 -19.00 6.73 45.78
N VAL A 899 -19.75 7.54 45.05
CA VAL A 899 -20.26 8.84 45.48
C VAL A 899 -21.78 8.82 45.45
N GLN A 900 -22.40 9.15 46.58
CA GLN A 900 -23.86 9.36 46.66
C GLN A 900 -24.19 10.71 46.03
N LEU A 901 -25.05 10.71 45.01
CA LEU A 901 -25.40 11.90 44.26
C LEU A 901 -26.60 12.60 44.91
N PRO A 902 -26.54 13.92 45.19
CA PRO A 902 -27.68 14.63 45.74
C PRO A 902 -28.88 14.66 44.77
N PRO A 903 -30.12 14.77 45.28
CA PRO A 903 -31.29 14.92 44.41
C PRO A 903 -31.14 16.19 43.56
N ASN A 904 -31.30 16.06 42.23
CA ASN A 904 -31.06 17.11 41.23
C ASN A 904 -29.59 17.58 41.12
N TRP A 905 -28.61 16.71 41.38
CA TRP A 905 -27.18 17.00 41.20
C TRP A 905 -26.81 17.51 39.79
N LEU A 906 -27.61 17.15 38.77
CA LEU A 906 -27.46 17.58 37.38
C LEU A 906 -28.12 18.94 37.06
N ALA A 907 -28.65 19.67 38.06
CA ALA A 907 -29.16 21.03 37.85
C ALA A 907 -28.08 21.93 37.22
N ASN A 908 -28.46 23.06 36.59
CA ASN A 908 -27.63 24.00 35.81
C ASN A 908 -26.36 24.57 36.48
N LYS A 909 -25.91 24.02 37.60
CA LYS A 909 -24.74 24.41 38.39
C LYS A 909 -23.68 23.31 38.49
N PHE A 910 -23.74 22.18 37.80
CA PHE A 910 -22.66 21.17 37.82
C PHE A 910 -21.76 21.30 36.58
N LEU A 911 -20.43 21.28 36.78
CA LEU A 911 -19.44 21.51 35.71
C LEU A 911 -18.73 20.24 35.27
N GLY A 912 -18.42 19.33 36.20
CA GLY A 912 -17.65 18.13 35.89
C GLY A 912 -17.06 17.43 37.11
N PHE A 913 -16.24 16.40 36.86
CA PHE A 913 -15.54 15.62 37.89
C PHE A 913 -14.03 15.78 37.76
N ALA A 914 -13.36 16.02 38.87
CA ALA A 914 -11.92 15.78 38.98
C ALA A 914 -11.67 14.43 39.63
N ILE A 915 -10.67 13.71 39.12
CA ILE A 915 -10.31 12.36 39.55
C ILE A 915 -8.82 12.36 39.89
N CYS A 916 -8.48 11.74 41.02
CA CYS A 916 -7.11 11.48 41.46
C CYS A 916 -6.92 9.99 41.66
N ALA A 917 -5.82 9.46 41.15
CA ALA A 917 -5.43 8.07 41.33
C ALA A 917 -3.97 7.98 41.78
N ILE A 918 -3.71 7.20 42.83
CA ILE A 918 -2.35 6.94 43.32
C ILE A 918 -1.90 5.58 42.79
N GLY A 919 -0.82 5.59 42.00
CA GLY A 919 -0.21 4.39 41.45
C GLY A 919 1.08 4.02 42.17
N ASN A 920 1.22 2.76 42.57
CA ASN A 920 2.45 2.16 43.05
C ASN A 920 2.93 1.09 42.03
N LEU A 921 3.94 1.45 41.25
CA LEU A 921 4.49 0.63 40.17
C LEU A 921 5.94 0.19 40.44
N ARG A 922 6.37 0.20 41.72
CA ARG A 922 7.73 -0.19 42.12
C ARG A 922 8.02 -1.63 41.67
N GLY A 923 8.93 -1.77 40.70
CA GLY A 923 9.42 -3.07 40.23
C GLY A 923 8.71 -3.68 39.01
N ALA A 924 7.76 -2.97 38.37
CA ALA A 924 7.15 -3.41 37.10
C ALA A 924 8.08 -3.13 35.91
N ALA A 925 9.18 -3.87 35.79
CA ALA A 925 9.97 -3.89 34.55
C ALA A 925 9.29 -4.84 33.55
N ASN A 926 9.03 -4.35 32.32
CA ASN A 926 8.57 -5.12 31.15
C ASN A 926 7.12 -5.65 31.11
N THR A 927 6.13 -4.78 31.15
CA THR A 927 4.79 -5.12 30.60
C THR A 927 4.31 -4.03 29.64
N LYS A 928 3.63 -4.45 28.57
CA LYS A 928 3.09 -3.60 27.48
C LYS A 928 2.43 -2.34 28.03
N THR A 929 2.62 -1.20 27.37
CA THR A 929 2.03 0.13 27.66
C THR A 929 0.70 0.03 28.42
N GLN A 930 0.70 0.38 29.70
CA GLN A 930 -0.50 0.39 30.54
C GLN A 930 -1.03 1.82 30.63
N SER A 931 -2.17 2.06 29.98
CA SER A 931 -2.98 3.26 30.15
C SER A 931 -3.95 3.04 31.31
N ALA A 932 -4.21 4.07 32.12
CA ALA A 932 -5.32 4.03 33.08
C ALA A 932 -6.56 4.67 32.45
N VAL A 933 -7.73 4.07 32.64
CA VAL A 933 -9.02 4.61 32.21
C VAL A 933 -9.95 4.65 33.41
N CYS A 934 -10.66 5.76 33.62
CA CYS A 934 -11.75 5.83 34.59
C CYS A 934 -13.07 5.40 33.92
N CYS A 935 -13.66 4.33 34.41
CA CYS A 935 -15.04 3.94 34.17
C CYS A 935 -15.92 4.56 35.25
N CYS A 936 -16.75 5.55 34.90
CA CYS A 936 -17.81 6.06 35.76
C CYS A 936 -19.12 5.34 35.43
N THR A 937 -19.72 4.67 36.41
CA THR A 937 -21.04 4.05 36.31
C THR A 937 -22.03 4.89 37.10
N LEU A 938 -23.06 5.42 36.45
CA LEU A 938 -24.18 6.10 37.09
C LEU A 938 -25.32 5.10 37.31
N GLU A 939 -25.73 4.90 38.57
CA GLU A 939 -26.79 3.97 38.94
C GLU A 939 -28.12 4.73 39.16
N ALA A 940 -29.19 4.24 38.52
CA ALA A 940 -30.56 4.69 38.68
C ALA A 940 -31.47 3.52 39.08
N ASN A 941 -32.69 3.82 39.57
CA ASN A 941 -33.64 2.79 40.01
C ASN A 941 -34.08 1.83 38.90
N ASP A 942 -33.95 2.21 37.63
CA ASP A 942 -34.41 1.48 36.43
C ASP A 942 -33.27 1.03 35.50
N GLY A 943 -31.99 1.18 35.91
CA GLY A 943 -30.84 0.76 35.13
C GLY A 943 -29.53 1.45 35.53
N GLN A 944 -28.46 1.21 34.77
CA GLN A 944 -27.15 1.82 34.96
C GLN A 944 -26.59 2.30 33.61
N ASP A 945 -25.82 3.40 33.63
CA ASP A 945 -25.12 3.92 32.46
C ASP A 945 -23.61 4.02 32.73
N ASN A 946 -22.78 3.57 31.79
CA ASN A 946 -21.32 3.55 31.92
C ASN A 946 -20.67 4.60 31.02
N PHE A 947 -19.65 5.28 31.56
CA PHE A 947 -18.86 6.30 30.88
C PHE A 947 -17.38 6.00 31.06
N TYR A 948 -16.61 6.15 29.99
CA TYR A 948 -15.18 5.88 29.99
C TYR A 948 -14.42 7.17 29.71
N PHE A 949 -13.48 7.50 30.60
CA PHE A 949 -12.61 8.66 30.48
C PHE A 949 -11.16 8.19 30.56
N SER A 950 -10.31 8.65 29.64
CA SER A 950 -8.88 8.36 29.76
C SER A 950 -8.31 9.02 31.02
N LEU A 951 -7.55 8.27 31.82
CA LEU A 951 -6.70 8.77 32.90
C LEU A 951 -5.22 8.56 32.53
N PHE A 952 -4.87 8.89 31.28
CA PHE A 952 -3.51 8.95 30.73
C PHE A 952 -2.65 7.66 30.75
N ASP A 953 -1.63 7.66 29.88
CA ASP A 953 -0.59 6.65 29.68
C ASP A 953 0.58 6.84 30.65
N ILE A 954 0.87 5.85 31.50
CA ILE A 954 1.97 5.97 32.46
C ILE A 954 3.33 5.75 31.80
N LEU A 955 3.35 5.11 30.63
CA LEU A 955 4.56 4.73 29.90
C LEU A 955 4.32 4.85 28.38
N ASP A 956 4.93 5.83 27.70
CA ASP A 956 4.88 5.98 26.23
C ASP A 956 5.72 4.92 25.48
N GLY A 957 5.74 3.66 25.97
CA GLY A 957 6.61 2.61 25.42
C GLY A 957 8.09 2.84 25.68
N THR A 958 8.45 3.81 26.54
CA THR A 958 9.84 4.20 26.79
C THR A 958 10.53 3.36 27.88
N GLY A 959 9.79 2.44 28.51
CA GLY A 959 10.32 1.41 29.41
C GLY A 959 10.89 1.90 30.75
N MET A 960 10.61 3.15 31.16
CA MET A 960 11.19 3.71 32.38
C MET A 960 10.46 3.26 33.63
N PRO A 961 11.15 2.69 34.63
CA PRO A 961 10.51 2.31 35.89
C PRO A 961 10.14 3.56 36.71
N LEU A 962 8.98 3.51 37.35
CA LEU A 962 8.60 4.49 38.37
C LEU A 962 9.36 4.18 39.65
N GLU A 963 10.11 5.15 40.18
CA GLU A 963 10.92 4.94 41.39
C GLU A 963 10.19 5.35 42.68
N SER A 964 9.06 6.05 42.56
CA SER A 964 8.19 6.44 43.67
C SER A 964 6.71 6.27 43.32
N ASP A 965 5.84 6.45 44.32
CA ASP A 965 4.39 6.56 44.08
C ASP A 965 4.10 7.85 43.29
N HIS A 966 3.10 7.77 42.41
CA HIS A 966 2.72 8.88 41.54
C HIS A 966 1.22 9.15 41.61
N MET A 967 0.89 10.44 41.60
CA MET A 967 -0.46 10.96 41.48
C MET A 967 -0.80 11.18 40.00
N LEU A 968 -1.91 10.61 39.57
CA LEU A 968 -2.52 10.83 38.25
C LEU A 968 -3.79 11.65 38.45
N LEU A 969 -3.83 12.84 37.87
CA LEU A 969 -4.91 13.80 38.01
C LEU A 969 -5.59 14.01 36.65
N GLY A 970 -6.92 13.92 36.65
CA GLY A 970 -7.76 14.09 35.47
C GLY A 970 -8.99 14.95 35.74
N TYR A 971 -9.44 15.75 34.77
CA TYR A 971 -10.71 16.48 34.83
C TYR A 971 -11.55 16.24 33.59
N THR A 972 -12.86 16.02 33.76
CA THR A 972 -13.83 15.78 32.67
C THR A 972 -15.10 16.61 32.86
N ASN A 973 -15.71 17.07 31.76
CA ASN A 973 -16.87 17.99 31.77
C ASN A 973 -18.23 17.27 31.56
N LEU A 974 -19.34 17.99 31.83
CA LEU A 974 -20.71 17.47 31.82
C LEU A 974 -21.24 17.02 30.45
N ARG A 975 -20.85 17.64 29.32
CA ARG A 975 -21.40 17.28 27.99
C ARG A 975 -20.80 15.99 27.41
N SER A 976 -19.66 15.50 27.91
CA SER A 976 -19.15 14.14 27.64
C SER A 976 -20.11 13.03 28.09
N LEU A 977 -21.06 13.35 28.99
CA LEU A 977 -22.10 12.43 29.46
C LEU A 977 -23.35 12.40 28.53
N GLY A 978 -23.37 13.19 27.45
CA GLY A 978 -24.38 13.15 26.37
C GLY A 978 -25.71 13.88 26.66
N GLU A 979 -26.25 14.60 25.67
CA GLU A 979 -27.54 15.34 25.73
C GLU A 979 -28.81 14.44 25.74
N ARG A 980 -28.70 13.13 26.00
CA ARG A 980 -29.84 12.18 25.91
C ARG A 980 -30.55 11.85 27.22
N HIS A 981 -30.13 12.38 28.37
CA HIS A 981 -30.53 11.79 29.66
C HIS A 981 -31.09 12.81 30.64
N ASN A 982 -32.28 13.32 30.32
CA ASN A 982 -33.14 14.07 31.24
C ASN A 982 -34.28 13.22 31.84
N GLU A 983 -34.32 11.91 31.58
CA GLU A 983 -35.45 11.05 31.95
C GLU A 983 -35.19 10.14 33.16
N ARG A 984 -33.93 9.84 33.51
CA ARG A 984 -33.56 8.98 34.66
C ARG A 984 -33.04 9.77 35.86
N LYS A 985 -33.42 9.36 37.07
CA LYS A 985 -32.93 9.93 38.34
C LYS A 985 -31.80 9.06 38.91
N TYR A 986 -30.56 9.43 38.64
CA TYR A 986 -29.39 8.76 39.21
C TYR A 986 -29.23 9.11 40.70
N THR A 987 -28.93 8.10 41.50
CA THR A 987 -28.75 8.22 42.96
C THR A 987 -27.31 8.00 43.39
N GLU A 988 -26.53 7.27 42.59
CA GLU A 988 -25.16 6.89 42.92
C GLU A 988 -24.26 6.97 41.67
N ALA A 989 -23.01 7.41 41.86
CA ALA A 989 -21.96 7.39 40.85
C ALA A 989 -20.76 6.58 41.35
N ARG A 990 -20.38 5.54 40.62
CA ARG A 990 -19.24 4.68 40.93
C ARG A 990 -18.11 4.93 39.93
N PHE A 991 -16.96 5.37 40.41
CA PHE A 991 -15.77 5.59 39.59
C PHE A 991 -14.81 4.42 39.81
N ARG A 992 -14.44 3.71 38.74
CA ARG A 992 -13.51 2.57 38.76
C ARG A 992 -12.36 2.81 37.79
N ILE A 993 -11.14 2.66 38.25
CA ILE A 993 -9.93 2.84 37.43
C ILE A 993 -9.48 1.46 36.92
N VAL A 994 -9.44 1.32 35.60
CA VAL A 994 -9.19 0.06 34.89
C VAL A 994 -8.00 0.21 33.94
N ALA A 995 -7.28 -0.89 33.70
CA ALA A 995 -6.12 -0.87 32.81
C ALA A 995 -6.56 -1.04 31.35
N SER A 996 -5.94 -0.29 30.44
CA SER A 996 -6.13 -0.44 28.98
C SER A 996 -4.79 -0.59 28.27
N THR A 997 -4.75 -1.41 27.21
CA THR A 997 -3.62 -1.50 26.29
C THR A 997 -3.87 -0.58 25.09
N TYR A 998 -2.94 0.35 24.82
CA TYR A 998 -2.95 1.28 23.66
C TYR A 998 -3.95 2.45 23.73
N GLY A 999 -4.36 2.89 24.93
CA GLY A 999 -5.25 4.07 25.06
C GLY A 999 -6.62 3.92 24.38
N VAL A 1000 -7.02 2.69 23.99
CA VAL A 1000 -8.30 2.43 23.34
C VAL A 1000 -9.41 2.45 24.38
N ILE A 1001 -10.47 3.21 24.11
CA ILE A 1001 -11.70 3.19 24.91
C ILE A 1001 -12.36 1.82 24.71
N PRO A 1002 -12.62 1.05 25.79
CA PRO A 1002 -13.22 -0.28 25.67
C PRO A 1002 -14.64 -0.19 25.08
N ASN A 1003 -14.97 -1.05 24.10
CA ASN A 1003 -16.35 -1.31 23.71
C ASN A 1003 -16.99 -2.31 24.70
N ASP A 1004 -18.33 -2.35 24.77
CA ASP A 1004 -19.13 -3.21 25.69
C ASP A 1004 -18.78 -4.71 25.66
N SER A 1005 -17.99 -5.18 24.69
CA SER A 1005 -17.53 -6.57 24.53
C SER A 1005 -16.14 -6.89 25.12
N MET A 1006 -15.41 -5.93 25.70
CA MET A 1006 -14.08 -6.16 26.29
C MET A 1006 -14.15 -6.43 27.80
N THR A 1007 -13.45 -7.48 28.24
CA THR A 1007 -13.25 -7.77 29.68
C THR A 1007 -12.24 -6.78 30.27
N LEU A 1008 -12.71 -5.89 31.14
CA LEU A 1008 -11.89 -4.90 31.86
C LEU A 1008 -11.29 -5.52 33.12
N GLU A 1009 -9.96 -5.50 33.23
CA GLU A 1009 -9.25 -5.92 34.45
C GLU A 1009 -9.01 -4.71 35.37
N ASP A 1010 -9.20 -4.90 36.67
CA ASP A 1010 -8.92 -3.88 37.68
C ASP A 1010 -7.43 -3.54 37.72
N CYS A 1011 -7.09 -2.25 37.84
CA CYS A 1011 -5.70 -1.82 38.01
C CYS A 1011 -5.15 -2.29 39.36
N THR A 1012 -4.36 -3.36 39.37
CA THR A 1012 -3.74 -3.92 40.58
C THR A 1012 -2.65 -3.02 41.19
N TRP A 1013 -2.14 -2.06 40.42
CA TRP A 1013 -1.11 -1.10 40.84
C TRP A 1013 -1.67 0.22 41.39
N ILE A 1014 -3.00 0.43 41.36
CA ILE A 1014 -3.63 1.58 42.00
C ILE A 1014 -3.89 1.28 43.48
N THR A 1015 -3.31 2.09 44.37
CA THR A 1015 -3.43 1.90 45.83
C THR A 1015 -4.60 2.67 46.43
N SER A 1016 -4.96 3.80 45.84
CA SER A 1016 -6.05 4.66 46.31
C SER A 1016 -6.55 5.57 45.18
N CYS A 1017 -7.80 5.99 45.27
CA CYS A 1017 -8.38 6.96 44.34
C CYS A 1017 -9.35 7.91 45.04
N GLY A 1018 -9.54 9.09 44.45
CA GLY A 1018 -10.45 10.11 44.95
C GLY A 1018 -11.13 10.89 43.83
N VAL A 1019 -12.31 11.43 44.14
CA VAL A 1019 -13.14 12.20 43.22
C VAL A 1019 -13.66 13.47 43.90
N ARG A 1020 -13.70 14.56 43.14
CA ARG A 1020 -14.37 15.81 43.52
C ARG A 1020 -15.34 16.24 42.44
N LEU A 1021 -16.52 16.65 42.87
CA LEU A 1021 -17.53 17.27 42.03
C LEU A 1021 -17.29 18.77 41.97
N PHE A 1022 -17.26 19.34 40.75
CA PHE A 1022 -17.16 20.77 40.53
C PHE A 1022 -18.52 21.35 40.17
N HIS A 1023 -18.90 22.43 40.85
CA HIS A 1023 -20.14 23.17 40.64
C HIS A 1023 -19.84 24.63 40.32
N ILE A 1024 -20.75 25.31 39.62
CA ILE A 1024 -20.70 26.75 39.34
C ILE A 1024 -20.67 27.49 40.67
N ASN A 1025 -19.52 28.10 40.94
CA ASN A 1025 -19.42 29.24 41.85
C ASN A 1025 -19.56 30.53 41.03
N PRO A 1026 -20.20 31.59 41.56
CA PRO A 1026 -20.12 32.90 40.92
C PRO A 1026 -18.63 33.29 40.84
N PRO A 1027 -18.13 33.73 39.66
CA PRO A 1027 -16.71 34.08 39.52
C PRO A 1027 -16.33 35.14 40.55
N SER A 1028 -15.11 35.07 41.08
CA SER A 1028 -14.64 36.08 42.03
C SER A 1028 -14.69 37.47 41.38
N VAL A 1029 -15.11 38.49 42.13
CA VAL A 1029 -15.24 39.87 41.62
C VAL A 1029 -13.90 40.37 41.05
N ASP A 1030 -12.78 39.90 41.60
CA ASP A 1030 -11.43 40.21 41.11
C ASP A 1030 -11.13 39.62 39.72
N LEU A 1031 -11.63 38.42 39.42
CA LEU A 1031 -11.45 37.79 38.10
C LEU A 1031 -12.33 38.46 37.03
N ILE A 1032 -13.57 38.82 37.37
CA ILE A 1032 -14.46 39.61 36.49
C ILE A 1032 -13.82 40.96 36.18
N CYS A 1033 -13.33 41.67 37.19
CA CYS A 1033 -12.64 42.95 37.02
C CYS A 1033 -11.35 42.81 36.19
N ASN A 1034 -10.52 41.78 36.41
CA ASN A 1034 -9.28 41.58 35.65
C ASN A 1034 -9.53 41.20 34.19
N LEU A 1035 -10.60 40.43 33.90
CA LEU A 1035 -10.98 40.05 32.54
C LEU A 1035 -11.72 41.17 31.81
N GLU A 1036 -12.58 41.95 32.49
CA GLU A 1036 -13.19 43.17 31.94
C GLU A 1036 -12.14 44.24 31.67
N ASN A 1037 -11.14 44.39 32.55
CA ASN A 1037 -9.98 45.26 32.33
C ASN A 1037 -9.14 44.78 31.14
N ARG A 1038 -8.92 43.46 30.97
CA ARG A 1038 -8.22 42.90 29.79
C ARG A 1038 -9.04 42.99 28.50
N GLU A 1039 -10.36 42.79 28.52
CA GLU A 1039 -11.21 42.99 27.34
C GLU A 1039 -11.29 44.45 26.94
N THR A 1040 -11.32 45.38 27.91
CA THR A 1040 -11.22 46.82 27.65
C THR A 1040 -9.81 47.21 27.20
N GLU A 1041 -8.75 46.54 27.66
CA GLU A 1041 -7.39 46.69 27.14
C GLU A 1041 -7.27 46.18 25.70
N ILE A 1042 -7.82 45.00 25.37
CA ILE A 1042 -7.83 44.42 24.02
C ILE A 1042 -8.73 45.23 23.07
N ARG A 1043 -9.91 45.69 23.54
CA ARG A 1043 -10.79 46.58 22.76
C ARG A 1043 -10.19 47.96 22.58
N SER A 1044 -9.45 48.49 23.57
CA SER A 1044 -8.75 49.76 23.45
C SER A 1044 -7.48 49.64 22.59
N LYS A 1045 -6.77 48.51 22.62
CA LYS A 1045 -5.69 48.18 21.66
C LYS A 1045 -6.22 48.06 20.24
N ARG A 1046 -7.31 47.31 20.03
CA ARG A 1046 -7.98 47.23 18.72
C ARG A 1046 -8.54 48.58 18.28
N LYS A 1047 -9.11 49.40 19.18
CA LYS A 1047 -9.54 50.77 18.84
C LYS A 1047 -8.35 51.69 18.51
N ARG A 1048 -7.23 51.62 19.25
CA ARG A 1048 -6.00 52.36 18.93
C ARG A 1048 -5.43 51.93 17.60
N GLU A 1049 -5.34 50.63 17.31
CA GLU A 1049 -4.89 50.09 16.03
C GLU A 1049 -5.83 50.46 14.87
N THR A 1050 -7.15 50.53 15.11
CA THR A 1050 -8.12 50.95 14.08
C THR A 1050 -8.11 52.47 13.88
N LEU A 1051 -7.85 53.24 14.95
CA LEU A 1051 -7.72 54.70 14.91
C LEU A 1051 -6.36 55.13 14.34
N GLU A 1052 -5.28 54.40 14.61
CA GLU A 1052 -3.95 54.58 14.01
C GLU A 1052 -3.96 54.18 12.53
N ARG A 1053 -4.61 53.07 12.14
CA ARG A 1053 -4.88 52.77 10.72
C ARG A 1053 -5.77 53.82 10.03
N GLY A 1054 -6.62 54.50 10.79
CA GLY A 1054 -7.43 55.63 10.32
C GLY A 1054 -6.60 56.92 10.16
N LYS A 1055 -5.68 57.18 11.10
CA LYS A 1055 -4.77 58.34 11.09
C LYS A 1055 -3.67 58.21 10.03
N GLU A 1056 -3.10 57.01 9.82
CA GLU A 1056 -2.19 56.72 8.71
C GLU A 1056 -2.85 56.86 7.33
N LYS A 1057 -4.17 56.66 7.26
CA LYS A 1057 -4.94 56.87 6.02
C LYS A 1057 -5.41 58.31 5.79
N MET A 1058 -5.33 59.20 6.79
CA MET A 1058 -5.84 60.59 6.66
C MET A 1058 -4.80 61.70 6.88
N GLY A 1059 -3.56 61.42 7.26
CA GLY A 1059 -2.45 62.39 7.16
C GLY A 1059 -2.70 63.75 7.83
N VAL A 1060 -3.12 63.76 9.11
CA VAL A 1060 -3.24 65.01 9.89
C VAL A 1060 -2.47 64.87 11.21
N GLU A 1061 -1.50 65.75 11.44
CA GLU A 1061 -0.80 65.95 12.71
C GLU A 1061 -1.57 66.92 13.61
N VAL A 1062 -1.76 66.55 14.89
CA VAL A 1062 -2.06 67.52 15.97
C VAL A 1062 -1.28 67.11 17.21
N GLN A 1063 -0.56 68.08 17.79
CA GLN A 1063 0.18 67.98 19.06
C GLN A 1063 -0.79 67.79 20.24
N GLU A 1064 -0.53 66.83 21.13
CA GLU A 1064 -1.17 66.74 22.45
C GLU A 1064 -0.25 67.34 23.52
N GLU A 1065 -0.65 68.47 24.10
CA GLU A 1065 -0.21 68.90 25.42
C GLU A 1065 -0.97 68.08 26.48
N GLY A 1066 -0.24 67.62 27.49
CA GLY A 1066 -0.76 66.70 28.50
C GLY A 1066 -1.54 67.39 29.62
N GLU A 1067 -2.36 66.59 30.32
CA GLU A 1067 -2.64 66.80 31.74
C GLU A 1067 -3.04 65.47 32.39
N GLU A 1068 -2.37 65.17 33.50
CA GLU A 1068 -2.63 64.04 34.40
C GLU A 1068 -4.00 64.20 35.09
N CYS A 1069 -4.72 63.11 35.31
CA CYS A 1069 -5.69 63.07 36.40
C CYS A 1069 -5.68 61.73 37.14
N SER A 1070 -5.39 61.87 38.42
CA SER A 1070 -5.31 60.91 39.51
C SER A 1070 -6.65 60.25 39.87
N GLY A 1071 -6.57 59.10 40.52
CA GLY A 1071 -7.71 58.23 40.82
C GLY A 1071 -8.68 58.68 41.91
N GLY A 1072 -9.79 57.93 42.02
CA GLY A 1072 -10.76 58.02 43.12
C GLY A 1072 -12.20 57.66 42.70
N PRO A 1073 -12.89 56.72 43.38
CA PRO A 1073 -14.12 56.09 42.90
C PRO A 1073 -15.40 56.81 43.40
N ILE A 1074 -16.49 56.75 42.62
CA ILE A 1074 -17.84 57.09 43.11
C ILE A 1074 -18.84 56.00 42.72
N CYS A 1075 -19.43 55.43 43.76
CA CYS A 1075 -20.62 54.58 43.79
C CYS A 1075 -21.90 55.41 43.63
N CYS A 1076 -22.94 54.88 42.97
CA CYS A 1076 -24.35 54.89 43.45
C CYS A 1076 -25.37 54.46 42.36
N CYS A 1077 -26.02 53.31 42.62
CA CYS A 1077 -27.47 53.03 42.64
C CYS A 1077 -28.44 53.58 41.56
N PHE A 1078 -29.26 52.71 40.93
CA PHE A 1078 -30.69 52.46 41.25
C PHE A 1078 -31.36 51.44 40.29
N SER A 1079 -32.56 51.00 40.68
CA SER A 1079 -33.27 49.73 40.42
C SER A 1079 -34.09 49.57 39.14
N LEU A 1080 -34.20 48.29 38.73
CA LEU A 1080 -35.27 47.56 38.01
C LEU A 1080 -36.58 48.30 37.63
N SER A 1081 -36.93 48.25 36.33
CA SER A 1081 -38.30 48.01 35.84
C SER A 1081 -38.28 47.49 34.39
N GLY A 1082 -39.24 46.62 34.07
CA GLY A 1082 -39.11 45.61 33.02
C GLY A 1082 -39.54 46.01 31.61
N CYS A 1083 -39.31 45.07 30.68
CA CYS A 1083 -39.95 45.09 29.37
C CYS A 1083 -40.40 43.68 28.98
N THR A 1084 -41.72 43.55 28.86
CA THR A 1084 -42.48 42.44 28.30
C THR A 1084 -42.36 42.44 26.77
N ILE A 1085 -42.20 41.26 26.20
CA ILE A 1085 -42.33 40.99 24.76
C ILE A 1085 -43.82 40.87 24.40
N SER A 1086 -44.24 41.46 23.28
CA SER A 1086 -45.31 40.89 22.44
C SER A 1086 -45.27 41.38 20.99
N LEU A 1087 -44.88 40.45 20.11
CA LEU A 1087 -45.56 40.01 18.87
C LEU A 1087 -46.10 41.05 17.86
N ARG A 1088 -45.52 41.01 16.64
CA ARG A 1088 -46.07 40.44 15.37
C ARG A 1088 -45.72 41.27 14.12
N LYS A 1089 -45.06 40.59 13.18
CA LYS A 1089 -45.35 40.49 11.72
C LYS A 1089 -46.05 41.68 11.03
N ARG A 1090 -45.42 42.26 10.00
CA ARG A 1090 -45.67 41.97 8.56
C ARG A 1090 -44.92 42.94 7.63
N GLN A 1091 -44.23 42.34 6.65
CA GLN A 1091 -44.25 42.62 5.21
C GLN A 1091 -44.41 44.05 4.65
N LYS A 1092 -43.38 44.40 3.84
CA LYS A 1092 -43.41 44.85 2.43
C LYS A 1092 -43.90 46.25 2.05
N GLU A 1093 -43.08 46.79 1.15
CA GLU A 1093 -43.38 47.52 -0.11
C GLU A 1093 -43.19 49.05 -0.17
N LYS A 1094 -42.21 49.38 -1.03
CA LYS A 1094 -42.27 50.26 -2.22
C LYS A 1094 -42.12 51.78 -2.11
N GLU A 1095 -41.31 52.25 -3.10
CA GLU A 1095 -41.43 53.51 -3.87
C GLU A 1095 -41.10 54.80 -3.10
N ARG A 1096 -40.50 55.86 -3.66
CA ARG A 1096 -39.86 56.24 -4.94
C ARG A 1096 -39.35 57.69 -4.71
N GLU A 1097 -38.46 58.15 -5.61
CA GLU A 1097 -38.22 59.57 -5.98
C GLU A 1097 -37.53 60.48 -4.93
N GLY A 1098 -36.61 61.38 -5.29
CA GLY A 1098 -36.08 61.80 -6.59
C GLY A 1098 -34.94 62.82 -6.42
N GLU A 1099 -34.28 63.12 -7.55
CA GLU A 1099 -33.61 64.36 -8.02
C GLU A 1099 -32.74 65.19 -7.03
N GLY A 1100 -31.56 65.71 -7.40
CA GLY A 1100 -30.85 65.77 -8.66
C GLY A 1100 -29.65 66.74 -8.60
N VAL A 1101 -29.09 66.99 -9.80
CA VAL A 1101 -28.34 68.18 -10.27
C VAL A 1101 -26.80 68.22 -10.15
N ALA A 1102 -26.21 67.94 -11.33
CA ALA A 1102 -25.22 68.71 -12.13
C ALA A 1102 -23.79 69.00 -11.65
N GLY A 1103 -22.87 68.85 -12.62
CA GLY A 1103 -21.52 69.39 -12.59
C GLY A 1103 -20.64 68.78 -13.68
N ASP A 1104 -20.64 69.43 -14.83
CA ASP A 1104 -20.10 69.03 -16.14
C ASP A 1104 -18.61 69.39 -16.33
N THR A 1105 -18.04 68.96 -17.46
CA THR A 1105 -16.75 69.33 -18.09
C THR A 1105 -15.47 68.66 -17.57
N GLY A 1106 -14.57 68.12 -18.39
CA GLY A 1106 -14.51 68.04 -19.85
C GLY A 1106 -13.12 67.59 -20.31
N LEU A 1107 -13.10 67.08 -21.56
CA LEU A 1107 -12.01 67.02 -22.53
C LEU A 1107 -10.93 65.94 -22.30
N GLU A 1108 -10.88 64.90 -23.14
CA GLU A 1108 -10.34 64.87 -24.53
C GLU A 1108 -8.80 65.02 -24.52
N SER A 1109 -7.99 64.25 -25.24
CA SER A 1109 -8.26 63.28 -26.32
C SER A 1109 -6.95 62.59 -26.71
N GLU A 1110 -7.12 61.54 -27.53
CA GLU A 1110 -6.26 61.06 -28.62
C GLU A 1110 -5.00 60.25 -28.24
N ASP A 1111 -5.01 58.94 -28.43
CA ASP A 1111 -5.06 58.16 -29.69
C ASP A 1111 -3.68 58.03 -30.35
N ALA A 1112 -3.16 56.79 -30.33
CA ALA A 1112 -2.49 56.21 -31.49
C ALA A 1112 -2.57 54.69 -31.38
N ASP A 1113 -3.43 54.20 -32.25
CA ASP A 1113 -3.94 52.87 -32.48
C ASP A 1113 -2.93 51.97 -33.24
N VAL A 1114 -3.34 50.70 -33.37
CA VAL A 1114 -3.06 49.77 -34.48
C VAL A 1114 -2.17 48.54 -34.22
N SER A 1115 -2.92 47.43 -34.20
CA SER A 1115 -2.65 46.06 -34.70
C SER A 1115 -2.02 45.06 -33.71
N GLY A 1116 -2.62 43.90 -33.48
CA GLY A 1116 -3.85 43.33 -34.03
C GLY A 1116 -4.03 41.91 -33.48
N GLU A 1117 -5.22 41.71 -32.90
CA GLU A 1117 -6.07 40.50 -32.79
C GLU A 1117 -5.39 39.14 -32.58
N GLY A 1118 -5.77 38.31 -31.62
CA GLY A 1118 -7.03 38.17 -30.86
C GLY A 1118 -7.10 36.68 -30.51
N GLY A 1119 -7.16 36.32 -29.23
CA GLY A 1119 -8.44 36.14 -28.52
C GLY A 1119 -8.75 34.63 -28.49
N LEU A 1120 -8.59 33.97 -27.35
CA LEU A 1120 -9.61 33.73 -26.31
C LEU A 1120 -10.07 32.27 -26.39
N LEU A 1121 -10.01 31.50 -25.30
CA LEU A 1121 -11.11 31.46 -24.34
C LEU A 1121 -10.71 30.78 -23.01
N THR A 1122 -10.97 31.52 -21.90
CA THR A 1122 -11.54 31.14 -20.58
C THR A 1122 -10.86 30.05 -19.72
N LEU A 1123 -10.38 30.35 -18.49
CA LEU A 1123 -11.10 30.65 -17.22
C LEU A 1123 -12.05 29.50 -16.82
N CYS A 1124 -12.06 28.93 -15.61
CA CYS A 1124 -11.46 29.23 -14.30
C CYS A 1124 -11.04 27.91 -13.63
#